data_AF-D8M271-F1
#
_entry.id   AF-D8M271-F1
#
_cell.length_a   1.000
_cell.length_b   1.000
_cell.length_c   1.000
_cell.angle_alpha   90.00
_cell.angle_beta   90.00
_cell.angle_gamma   90.00
#
_symmetry.space_group_name_H-M   'P 1'
#
loop_
_entity.id
_entity.type
_entity.pdbx_description
1 polymer ?
#
loop_
_entity_poly.entity_id
_entity_poly.type
_entity_poly.pdbx_seq_one_letter_code
_entity_poly.pdbx_strand_id
1 'polypeptide(L)'
;MASIAEQLWEKYLPDAYCSLYNPWVVGIATGKLPKAAWLDYLQQDTFYLSIYEKAYFRVIELCKERGDDYHREICEAINSVVRRELDSHVKKTNESGEAMEEFKAKKATRDYTDLVVNAYTNGCLSEIVTALCPCNKLYDFIGHEIAAIFPDHNHAYSDWIRIYASEDLTRSSDQLYEMMSSFPAPADPNSLEHYFSEAMRLEYEFFDQQDHVPPLFTAKFIQFVGVGNAQPSEWEHSPEYKHRIETLFQEDVSLEKLLEALRAAPETPAGTVESAASRRFLSLSRDSGKVVKPLTELCSASIPSNSLGFGSFAELPALLGRFAIAVLMQPSEAERSLLQRCGVEVRRLLWVFQFDPASLPKNVVYYVENPAELGMTLCGNAYYPRQHVPHIPTVLAIAGNDSCGGAGIPADIKTATMLGVYSAPCITAVTVQNSRGVSKIVMMTGACVEEQISWVCDDIHVDAVKIGMTGSLDVIRAITAGIRKFQFRNVVLDPVMVATSGDKLTSGDICECLKNELLPLCTIVTPNLPETSLLLGRTVSGNVEEMKTAARELGQLGCPYVLVKGGHMEGEQAVDVLYSRESDDFCEFSDWVVYTGNNHGTGCTLSSAIAANLAKGLPMREAVKNAKKYVHDVLEGSRFLRIGRGVQGLMNHMCTQYLYE
;
A
#
# COMPACT_ATOMS: atom_id res chain seq x y z
N MET A 1 -9.21 -36.86 3.66
CA MET A 1 -8.43 -35.68 4.09
C MET A 1 -7.87 -35.07 2.82
N ALA A 2 -7.92 -33.74 2.69
CA ALA A 2 -7.26 -33.05 1.59
C ALA A 2 -5.77 -33.39 1.60
N SER A 3 -5.16 -33.50 0.42
CA SER A 3 -3.72 -33.62 0.24
C SER A 3 -2.98 -32.40 0.79
N ILE A 4 -1.67 -32.52 1.02
CA ILE A 4 -0.85 -31.36 1.43
C ILE A 4 -0.89 -30.25 0.36
N ALA A 5 -1.04 -30.62 -0.91
CA ALA A 5 -1.15 -29.69 -2.03
C ALA A 5 -2.46 -28.89 -2.02
N GLU A 6 -3.59 -29.55 -1.76
CA GLU A 6 -4.89 -28.89 -1.59
C GLU A 6 -4.89 -27.98 -0.35
N GLN A 7 -4.35 -28.45 0.79
CA GLN A 7 -4.26 -27.65 2.02
C GLN A 7 -3.43 -26.37 1.83
N LEU A 8 -2.27 -26.47 1.16
CA LEU A 8 -1.45 -25.31 0.81
C LEU A 8 -2.20 -24.40 -0.17
N TRP A 9 -2.81 -24.95 -1.24
CA TRP A 9 -3.58 -24.15 -2.17
C TRP A 9 -4.68 -23.34 -1.49
N GLU A 10 -5.52 -23.97 -0.66
CA GLU A 10 -6.62 -23.30 0.05
C GLU A 10 -6.11 -22.19 0.99
N LYS A 11 -4.98 -22.42 1.66
CA LYS A 11 -4.31 -21.46 2.56
C LYS A 11 -3.66 -20.26 1.84
N TYR A 12 -3.23 -20.42 0.60
CA TYR A 12 -2.60 -19.38 -0.23
C TYR A 12 -3.49 -18.90 -1.39
N LEU A 13 -4.73 -19.39 -1.49
CA LEU A 13 -5.72 -18.95 -2.46
C LEU A 13 -6.01 -17.42 -2.41
N PRO A 14 -5.99 -16.73 -1.25
CA PRO A 14 -6.07 -15.26 -1.23
C PRO A 14 -4.97 -14.57 -2.03
N ASP A 15 -3.75 -15.11 -2.08
CA ASP A 15 -2.65 -14.59 -2.90
C ASP A 15 -2.93 -14.79 -4.39
N ALA A 16 -3.54 -15.92 -4.77
CA ALA A 16 -3.93 -16.16 -6.16
C ALA A 16 -4.98 -15.15 -6.64
N TYR A 17 -5.99 -14.85 -5.80
CA TYR A 17 -6.93 -13.75 -6.06
C TYR A 17 -6.24 -12.38 -6.06
N CYS A 18 -5.20 -12.16 -5.24
CA CYS A 18 -4.45 -10.92 -5.28
C CYS A 18 -3.69 -10.73 -6.59
N SER A 19 -3.05 -11.80 -7.10
CA SER A 19 -2.36 -11.81 -8.39
C SER A 19 -3.34 -11.63 -9.56
N LEU A 20 -4.53 -12.25 -9.52
CA LEU A 20 -5.58 -12.03 -10.52
C LEU A 20 -5.99 -10.55 -10.65
N TYR A 21 -5.97 -9.81 -9.54
CA TYR A 21 -6.25 -8.37 -9.50
C TYR A 21 -4.99 -7.49 -9.46
N ASN A 22 -3.80 -8.06 -9.69
CA ASN A 22 -2.58 -7.27 -9.83
C ASN A 22 -2.73 -6.35 -11.08
N PRO A 23 -2.32 -5.07 -11.03
CA PRO A 23 -2.44 -4.14 -12.15
C PRO A 23 -1.88 -4.64 -13.49
N TRP A 24 -0.81 -5.44 -13.47
CA TRP A 24 -0.24 -6.05 -14.69
C TRP A 24 -1.17 -7.12 -15.27
N VAL A 25 -1.69 -8.02 -14.42
CA VAL A 25 -2.62 -9.10 -14.82
C VAL A 25 -3.97 -8.53 -15.29
N VAL A 26 -4.48 -7.49 -14.63
CA VAL A 26 -5.64 -6.71 -15.10
C VAL A 26 -5.37 -6.10 -16.48
N GLY A 27 -4.16 -5.61 -16.73
CA GLY A 27 -3.72 -5.13 -18.03
C GLY A 27 -3.75 -6.21 -19.12
N ILE A 28 -3.30 -7.43 -18.81
CA ILE A 28 -3.40 -8.59 -19.72
C ILE A 28 -4.87 -8.93 -20.00
N ALA A 29 -5.67 -9.11 -18.95
CA ALA A 29 -7.07 -9.54 -19.02
C ALA A 29 -7.98 -8.57 -19.80
N THR A 30 -7.65 -7.27 -19.78
CA THR A 30 -8.40 -6.22 -20.46
C THR A 30 -7.83 -5.83 -21.82
N GLY A 31 -6.67 -6.37 -22.21
CA GLY A 31 -5.94 -5.95 -23.41
C GLY A 31 -5.29 -4.56 -23.31
N LYS A 32 -5.29 -3.92 -22.14
CA LYS A 32 -4.83 -2.54 -21.91
C LYS A 32 -3.39 -2.42 -21.41
N LEU A 33 -2.68 -3.52 -21.15
CA LEU A 33 -1.28 -3.48 -20.70
C LEU A 33 -0.41 -2.73 -21.73
N PRO A 34 0.45 -1.77 -21.31
CA PRO A 34 1.40 -1.11 -22.21
C PRO A 34 2.45 -2.08 -22.78
N LYS A 35 2.82 -1.91 -24.06
CA LYS A 35 3.83 -2.74 -24.74
C LYS A 35 5.16 -2.82 -23.97
N ALA A 36 5.58 -1.72 -23.32
CA ALA A 36 6.81 -1.69 -22.53
C ALA A 36 6.76 -2.64 -21.31
N ALA A 37 5.67 -2.59 -20.54
CA ALA A 37 5.44 -3.50 -19.40
C ALA A 37 5.35 -4.98 -19.81
N TRP A 38 4.86 -5.25 -21.03
CA TRP A 38 4.87 -6.58 -21.61
C TRP A 38 6.30 -7.04 -21.97
N LEU A 39 7.09 -6.19 -22.65
CA LEU A 39 8.46 -6.54 -23.05
C LEU A 39 9.40 -6.75 -21.85
N ASP A 40 9.27 -5.92 -20.81
CA ASP A 40 9.98 -6.06 -19.53
C ASP A 40 9.66 -7.42 -18.88
N TYR A 41 8.37 -7.76 -18.77
CA TYR A 41 7.92 -9.07 -18.30
C TYR A 41 8.56 -10.21 -19.10
N LEU A 42 8.53 -10.17 -20.45
CA LEU A 42 9.10 -11.27 -21.26
C LEU A 42 10.59 -11.46 -21.01
N GLN A 43 11.35 -10.39 -20.73
CA GLN A 43 12.77 -10.49 -20.43
C GLN A 43 13.02 -11.15 -19.07
N GLN A 44 12.27 -10.75 -18.04
CA GLN A 44 12.35 -11.35 -16.70
C GLN A 44 11.94 -12.83 -16.73
N ASP A 45 10.86 -13.15 -17.44
CA ASP A 45 10.28 -14.49 -17.59
C ASP A 45 11.23 -15.44 -18.34
N THR A 46 11.86 -14.98 -19.42
CA THR A 46 12.88 -15.75 -20.16
C THR A 46 14.05 -16.18 -19.26
N PHE A 47 14.50 -15.30 -18.35
CA PHE A 47 15.56 -15.65 -17.39
C PHE A 47 15.07 -16.62 -16.32
N TYR A 48 13.88 -16.35 -15.75
CA TYR A 48 13.21 -17.19 -14.75
C TYR A 48 13.01 -18.63 -15.24
N LEU A 49 12.42 -18.81 -16.43
CA LEU A 49 12.22 -20.11 -17.08
C LEU A 49 13.54 -20.89 -17.30
N SER A 50 14.65 -20.20 -17.54
CA SER A 50 15.99 -20.83 -17.70
C SER A 50 16.55 -21.45 -16.40
N ILE A 51 16.03 -21.04 -15.24
CA ILE A 51 16.33 -21.64 -13.94
C ILE A 51 15.34 -22.78 -13.64
N TYR A 52 14.07 -22.61 -14.00
CA TYR A 52 13.05 -23.66 -13.88
C TYR A 52 13.42 -24.91 -14.68
N GLU A 53 13.95 -24.80 -15.91
CA GLU A 53 14.39 -25.96 -16.69
C GLU A 53 15.44 -26.80 -15.92
N LYS A 54 16.38 -26.14 -15.22
CA LYS A 54 17.43 -26.81 -14.42
C LYS A 54 16.84 -27.52 -13.20
N ALA A 55 15.88 -26.89 -12.54
CA ALA A 55 15.17 -27.48 -11.41
C ALA A 55 14.39 -28.73 -11.83
N TYR A 56 13.63 -28.67 -12.94
CA TYR A 56 12.95 -29.84 -13.50
C TYR A 56 13.92 -30.95 -13.91
N PHE A 57 15.09 -30.62 -14.49
CA PHE A 57 16.13 -31.62 -14.76
C PHE A 57 16.64 -32.29 -13.47
N ARG A 58 16.75 -31.56 -12.35
CA ARG A 58 17.13 -32.13 -11.05
C ARG A 58 16.05 -33.04 -10.47
N VAL A 59 14.77 -32.71 -10.63
CA VAL A 59 13.65 -33.62 -10.30
C VAL A 59 13.72 -34.90 -11.15
N ILE A 60 13.99 -34.77 -12.46
CA ILE A 60 14.21 -35.91 -13.37
C ILE A 60 15.43 -36.75 -12.96
N GLU A 61 16.47 -36.18 -12.39
CA GLU A 61 17.62 -36.94 -11.90
C GLU A 61 17.25 -37.73 -10.63
N LEU A 62 16.69 -37.05 -9.63
CA LEU A 62 16.34 -37.64 -8.33
C LEU A 62 15.27 -38.74 -8.43
N CYS A 63 14.26 -38.59 -9.29
CA CYS A 63 13.30 -39.67 -9.54
C CYS A 63 13.98 -40.92 -10.16
N LYS A 64 15.07 -40.79 -10.95
CA LYS A 64 15.76 -41.94 -11.58
C LYS A 64 16.55 -42.72 -10.55
N GLU A 65 17.18 -42.00 -9.63
CA GLU A 65 17.92 -42.58 -8.50
C GLU A 65 17.00 -43.37 -7.57
N ARG A 66 15.73 -42.97 -7.46
CA ARG A 66 14.68 -43.62 -6.65
C ARG A 66 13.95 -44.75 -7.39
N GLY A 67 13.89 -44.71 -8.71
CA GLY A 67 13.12 -45.63 -9.54
C GLY A 67 11.64 -45.23 -9.70
N ASP A 68 11.32 -43.94 -9.54
CA ASP A 68 9.97 -43.40 -9.70
C ASP A 68 9.69 -43.08 -11.20
N ASP A 69 8.58 -43.55 -11.76
CA ASP A 69 8.31 -43.49 -13.22
C ASP A 69 7.97 -42.08 -13.78
N TYR A 70 7.92 -41.05 -12.93
CA TYR A 70 7.53 -39.65 -13.26
C TYR A 70 8.33 -38.97 -14.38
N HIS A 71 9.44 -39.55 -14.86
CA HIS A 71 10.32 -38.95 -15.88
C HIS A 71 9.63 -38.53 -17.17
N ARG A 72 8.64 -39.30 -17.60
CA ARG A 72 7.92 -39.02 -18.85
C ARG A 72 7.08 -37.76 -18.69
N GLU A 73 6.38 -37.67 -17.57
CA GLU A 73 5.45 -36.60 -17.21
C GLU A 73 6.21 -35.29 -16.97
N ILE A 74 7.34 -35.32 -16.25
CA ILE A 74 8.18 -34.13 -16.07
C ILE A 74 8.78 -33.67 -17.42
N CYS A 75 9.15 -34.59 -18.31
CA CYS A 75 9.59 -34.22 -19.66
C CYS A 75 8.46 -33.60 -20.50
N GLU A 76 7.21 -34.03 -20.30
CA GLU A 76 6.04 -33.42 -20.94
C GLU A 76 5.79 -32.01 -20.38
N ALA A 77 5.88 -31.79 -19.07
CA ALA A 77 5.78 -30.48 -18.42
C ALA A 77 6.85 -29.46 -18.92
N ILE A 78 8.12 -29.88 -19.05
CA ILE A 78 9.20 -29.03 -19.63
C ILE A 78 8.87 -28.65 -21.08
N ASN A 79 8.35 -29.59 -21.87
CA ASN A 79 8.06 -29.37 -23.29
C ASN A 79 6.71 -28.65 -23.53
N SER A 80 5.79 -28.63 -22.56
CA SER A 80 4.48 -27.97 -22.70
C SER A 80 4.52 -26.50 -22.31
N VAL A 81 5.22 -26.16 -21.22
CA VAL A 81 5.32 -24.80 -20.67
C VAL A 81 6.64 -24.17 -21.13
N VAL A 82 7.73 -24.51 -20.43
CA VAL A 82 9.04 -23.85 -20.51
C VAL A 82 9.54 -23.67 -21.95
N ARG A 83 9.55 -24.72 -22.78
CA ARG A 83 10.11 -24.63 -24.14
C ARG A 83 9.20 -23.92 -25.14
N ARG A 84 7.88 -24.07 -25.03
CA ARG A 84 6.93 -23.35 -25.91
C ARG A 84 6.99 -21.85 -25.64
N GLU A 85 7.10 -21.46 -24.37
CA GLU A 85 7.29 -20.08 -23.96
C GLU A 85 8.64 -19.54 -24.44
N LEU A 86 9.76 -20.21 -24.13
CA LEU A 86 11.09 -19.75 -24.53
C LEU A 86 11.21 -19.52 -26.06
N ASP A 87 10.70 -20.44 -26.88
CA ASP A 87 10.66 -20.31 -28.34
C ASP A 87 9.72 -19.16 -28.80
N SER A 88 8.59 -18.96 -28.12
CA SER A 88 7.63 -17.87 -28.37
C SER A 88 8.23 -16.49 -28.05
N HIS A 89 8.95 -16.37 -26.92
CA HIS A 89 9.60 -15.12 -26.51
C HIS A 89 10.76 -14.76 -27.44
N VAL A 90 11.67 -15.70 -27.73
CA VAL A 90 12.78 -15.46 -28.67
C VAL A 90 12.26 -15.02 -30.04
N LYS A 91 11.17 -15.61 -30.54
CA LYS A 91 10.56 -15.20 -31.80
C LYS A 91 9.95 -13.79 -31.73
N LYS A 92 9.14 -13.49 -30.70
CA LYS A 92 8.47 -12.18 -30.53
C LYS A 92 9.47 -11.03 -30.31
N THR A 93 10.56 -11.27 -29.60
CA THR A 93 11.65 -10.29 -29.42
C THR A 93 12.34 -9.98 -30.75
N ASN A 94 12.66 -11.00 -31.56
CA ASN A 94 13.25 -10.80 -32.89
C ASN A 94 12.32 -10.08 -33.89
N GLU A 95 11.00 -10.28 -33.79
CA GLU A 95 10.00 -9.59 -34.63
C GLU A 95 9.78 -8.11 -34.24
N SER A 96 10.21 -7.70 -33.03
CA SER A 96 9.95 -6.36 -32.47
C SER A 96 10.87 -5.25 -33.01
N GLY A 97 12.07 -5.58 -33.50
CA GLY A 97 13.03 -4.66 -34.11
C GLY A 97 13.69 -3.64 -33.16
N GLU A 98 13.42 -3.69 -31.85
CA GLU A 98 13.99 -2.79 -30.85
C GLU A 98 15.32 -3.34 -30.32
N ALA A 99 16.31 -2.46 -30.08
CA ALA A 99 17.60 -2.87 -29.55
C ALA A 99 17.48 -3.23 -28.06
N MET A 100 17.90 -4.43 -27.68
CA MET A 100 17.89 -4.86 -26.28
C MET A 100 18.86 -4.03 -25.45
N GLU A 101 18.36 -3.44 -24.36
CA GLU A 101 19.22 -2.97 -23.26
C GLU A 101 19.90 -4.16 -22.55
N GLU A 102 20.93 -3.89 -21.76
CA GLU A 102 21.64 -4.93 -21.02
C GLU A 102 20.72 -5.57 -19.98
N PHE A 103 20.39 -6.86 -20.17
CA PHE A 103 19.44 -7.56 -19.29
C PHE A 103 19.93 -7.56 -17.84
N LYS A 104 19.07 -7.05 -16.95
CA LYS A 104 19.27 -7.09 -15.50
C LYS A 104 18.05 -7.71 -14.84
N ALA A 105 18.23 -8.90 -14.27
CA ALA A 105 17.20 -9.55 -13.47
C ALA A 105 16.77 -8.62 -12.32
N LYS A 106 15.47 -8.33 -12.25
CA LYS A 106 14.85 -7.49 -11.20
C LYS A 106 14.78 -8.24 -9.87
N LYS A 107 14.38 -7.55 -8.79
CA LYS A 107 14.46 -8.11 -7.43
C LYS A 107 13.63 -9.39 -7.29
N ALA A 108 12.34 -9.37 -7.59
CA ALA A 108 11.49 -10.54 -7.40
C ALA A 108 11.96 -11.70 -8.27
N THR A 109 12.36 -11.43 -9.52
CA THR A 109 12.98 -12.43 -10.41
C THR A 109 14.19 -13.10 -9.76
N ARG A 110 15.15 -12.33 -9.22
CA ARG A 110 16.35 -12.88 -8.58
C ARG A 110 15.99 -13.69 -7.34
N ASP A 111 15.25 -13.10 -6.41
CA ASP A 111 14.88 -13.70 -5.13
C ASP A 111 14.14 -15.04 -5.34
N TYR A 112 13.31 -15.15 -6.38
CA TYR A 112 12.61 -16.38 -6.74
C TYR A 112 13.52 -17.39 -7.42
N THR A 113 14.39 -16.97 -8.34
CA THR A 113 15.41 -17.88 -8.87
C THR A 113 16.34 -18.39 -7.77
N ASP A 114 16.66 -17.58 -6.76
CA ASP A 114 17.45 -17.98 -5.59
C ASP A 114 16.69 -18.95 -4.68
N LEU A 115 15.37 -18.77 -4.47
CA LEU A 115 14.51 -19.73 -3.77
C LEU A 115 14.53 -21.12 -4.45
N VAL A 116 14.37 -21.14 -5.78
CA VAL A 116 14.38 -22.38 -6.58
C VAL A 116 15.76 -23.02 -6.63
N VAL A 117 16.83 -22.21 -6.75
CA VAL A 117 18.23 -22.68 -6.65
C VAL A 117 18.49 -23.31 -5.29
N ASN A 118 18.04 -22.69 -4.20
CA ASN A 118 18.17 -23.24 -2.85
C ASN A 118 17.42 -24.58 -2.73
N ALA A 119 16.19 -24.66 -3.24
CA ALA A 119 15.41 -25.89 -3.26
C ALA A 119 16.13 -27.04 -3.97
N TYR A 120 16.58 -26.84 -5.22
CA TYR A 120 17.19 -27.95 -5.99
C TYR A 120 18.64 -28.27 -5.60
N THR A 121 19.32 -27.36 -4.90
CA THR A 121 20.70 -27.56 -4.43
C THR A 121 20.75 -28.21 -3.04
N ASN A 122 19.89 -27.77 -2.12
CA ASN A 122 19.95 -28.14 -0.70
C ASN A 122 18.73 -28.94 -0.20
N GLY A 123 17.60 -28.88 -0.91
CA GLY A 123 16.35 -29.52 -0.53
C GLY A 123 16.18 -30.95 -1.03
N CYS A 124 15.16 -31.61 -0.52
CA CYS A 124 14.67 -32.91 -0.95
C CYS A 124 13.62 -32.81 -2.07
N LEU A 125 13.23 -33.95 -2.63
CA LEU A 125 12.40 -34.00 -3.84
C LEU A 125 11.01 -33.34 -3.68
N SER A 126 10.38 -33.46 -2.50
CA SER A 126 9.12 -32.77 -2.21
C SER A 126 9.32 -31.26 -2.17
N GLU A 127 10.34 -30.76 -1.46
CA GLU A 127 10.67 -29.32 -1.39
C GLU A 127 10.94 -28.70 -2.78
N ILE A 128 11.63 -29.42 -3.67
CA ILE A 128 11.86 -28.96 -5.04
C ILE A 128 10.54 -28.83 -5.81
N VAL A 129 9.69 -29.85 -5.76
CA VAL A 129 8.38 -29.79 -6.43
C VAL A 129 7.50 -28.70 -5.80
N THR A 130 7.54 -28.51 -4.48
CA THR A 130 6.81 -27.46 -3.79
C THR A 130 7.25 -26.05 -4.18
N ALA A 131 8.54 -25.84 -4.47
CA ALA A 131 9.02 -24.56 -4.99
C ALA A 131 8.61 -24.31 -6.45
N LEU A 132 8.44 -25.37 -7.26
CA LEU A 132 8.04 -25.28 -8.68
C LEU A 132 6.52 -25.22 -8.88
N CYS A 133 5.75 -25.83 -8.00
CA CYS A 133 4.31 -26.04 -8.16
C CYS A 133 3.47 -24.75 -8.22
N PRO A 134 3.72 -23.71 -7.41
CA PRO A 134 2.97 -22.46 -7.44
C PRO A 134 2.94 -21.75 -8.80
N CYS A 135 4.02 -21.78 -9.59
CA CYS A 135 4.02 -21.11 -10.90
C CYS A 135 2.95 -21.71 -11.82
N ASN A 136 2.95 -23.03 -11.98
CA ASN A 136 2.00 -23.70 -12.86
C ASN A 136 0.56 -23.54 -12.34
N LYS A 137 0.32 -23.66 -11.02
CA LYS A 137 -1.04 -23.56 -10.48
C LYS A 137 -1.59 -22.15 -10.48
N LEU A 138 -0.78 -21.15 -10.15
CA LEU A 138 -1.21 -19.77 -10.16
C LEU A 138 -1.55 -19.30 -11.57
N TYR A 139 -0.73 -19.65 -12.57
CA TYR A 139 -1.00 -19.26 -13.95
C TYR A 139 -2.18 -20.05 -14.53
N ASP A 140 -2.31 -21.36 -14.25
CA ASP A 140 -3.50 -22.18 -14.57
C ASP A 140 -4.79 -21.53 -14.02
N PHE A 141 -4.77 -21.13 -12.75
CA PHE A 141 -5.87 -20.40 -12.11
C PHE A 141 -6.15 -19.05 -12.78
N ILE A 142 -5.14 -18.18 -12.95
CA ILE A 142 -5.31 -16.85 -13.57
C ILE A 142 -5.84 -16.97 -15.00
N GLY A 143 -5.29 -17.89 -15.80
CA GLY A 143 -5.71 -18.14 -17.18
C GLY A 143 -7.17 -18.54 -17.28
N HIS A 144 -7.59 -19.56 -16.50
CA HIS A 144 -8.97 -20.02 -16.46
C HIS A 144 -9.95 -18.94 -15.97
N GLU A 145 -9.58 -18.18 -14.95
CA GLU A 145 -10.43 -17.11 -14.41
C GLU A 145 -10.59 -15.96 -15.40
N ILE A 146 -9.51 -15.52 -16.05
CA ILE A 146 -9.58 -14.51 -17.11
C ILE A 146 -10.44 -15.01 -18.28
N ALA A 147 -10.26 -16.27 -18.72
CA ALA A 147 -11.04 -16.85 -19.81
C ALA A 147 -12.53 -17.01 -19.46
N ALA A 148 -12.86 -17.33 -18.21
CA ALA A 148 -14.24 -17.41 -17.73
C ALA A 148 -14.92 -16.02 -17.63
N ILE A 149 -14.17 -14.99 -17.26
CA ILE A 149 -14.67 -13.61 -17.14
C ILE A 149 -14.77 -12.94 -18.52
N PHE A 150 -13.88 -13.27 -19.45
CA PHE A 150 -13.76 -12.66 -20.78
C PHE A 150 -13.66 -13.74 -21.90
N PRO A 151 -14.71 -14.54 -22.14
CA PRO A 151 -14.64 -15.69 -23.06
C PRO A 151 -14.32 -15.32 -24.52
N ASP A 152 -14.72 -14.13 -24.97
CA ASP A 152 -14.49 -13.63 -26.34
C ASP A 152 -13.20 -12.77 -26.46
N HIS A 153 -12.24 -12.93 -25.55
CA HIS A 153 -11.02 -12.09 -25.50
C HIS A 153 -10.18 -12.17 -26.80
N ASN A 154 -10.13 -11.06 -27.55
CA ASN A 154 -9.41 -10.97 -28.82
C ASN A 154 -8.55 -9.70 -28.91
N HIS A 155 -7.37 -9.74 -28.26
CA HIS A 155 -6.40 -8.65 -28.21
C HIS A 155 -4.96 -9.19 -28.22
N ALA A 156 -3.96 -8.30 -28.20
CA ALA A 156 -2.54 -8.65 -28.33
C ALA A 156 -2.05 -9.74 -27.36
N TYR A 157 -2.61 -9.78 -26.14
CA TYR A 157 -2.26 -10.74 -25.08
C TYR A 157 -3.13 -12.01 -25.04
N SER A 158 -4.08 -12.20 -25.98
CA SER A 158 -4.98 -13.37 -25.93
C SER A 158 -4.27 -14.72 -26.09
N ASP A 159 -3.07 -14.77 -26.67
CA ASP A 159 -2.27 -16.01 -26.72
C ASP A 159 -1.78 -16.43 -25.33
N TRP A 160 -1.38 -15.48 -24.48
CA TRP A 160 -0.96 -15.74 -23.10
C TRP A 160 -2.12 -16.39 -22.34
N ILE A 161 -3.31 -15.77 -22.41
CA ILE A 161 -4.53 -16.28 -21.74
C ILE A 161 -4.87 -17.70 -22.25
N ARG A 162 -4.79 -17.96 -23.56
CA ARG A 162 -5.06 -19.29 -24.13
C ARG A 162 -4.04 -20.37 -23.73
N ILE A 163 -2.77 -20.01 -23.55
CA ILE A 163 -1.73 -20.93 -23.09
C ILE A 163 -2.00 -21.31 -21.62
N TYR A 164 -2.24 -20.31 -20.77
CA TYR A 164 -2.46 -20.52 -19.34
C TYR A 164 -3.88 -20.98 -18.97
N ALA A 165 -4.83 -20.99 -19.92
CA ALA A 165 -6.14 -21.64 -19.81
C ALA A 165 -6.23 -22.97 -20.58
N SER A 166 -5.09 -23.66 -20.79
CA SER A 166 -5.04 -24.90 -21.59
C SER A 166 -5.04 -26.17 -20.73
N GLU A 167 -5.72 -27.21 -21.21
CA GLU A 167 -5.74 -28.55 -20.57
C GLU A 167 -4.34 -29.16 -20.39
N ASP A 168 -3.36 -28.77 -21.23
CA ASP A 168 -1.97 -29.17 -21.10
C ASP A 168 -1.33 -28.61 -19.83
N LEU A 169 -1.62 -27.35 -19.48
CA LEU A 169 -1.12 -26.74 -18.26
C LEU A 169 -1.83 -27.29 -17.02
N THR A 170 -3.16 -27.43 -17.07
CA THR A 170 -3.92 -28.03 -15.96
C THR A 170 -3.39 -29.43 -15.62
N ARG A 171 -3.14 -30.27 -16.65
CA ARG A 171 -2.52 -31.59 -16.46
C ARG A 171 -1.13 -31.52 -15.84
N SER A 172 -0.27 -30.60 -16.30
CA SER A 172 1.06 -30.36 -15.75
C SER A 172 1.00 -29.90 -14.28
N SER A 173 0.01 -29.08 -13.95
CA SER A 173 -0.25 -28.57 -12.61
C SER A 173 -0.71 -29.68 -11.66
N ASP A 174 -1.69 -30.48 -12.08
CA ASP A 174 -2.22 -31.60 -11.31
C ASP A 174 -1.15 -32.70 -11.09
N GLN A 175 -0.27 -32.92 -12.06
CA GLN A 175 0.91 -33.81 -11.91
C GLN A 175 1.86 -33.32 -10.81
N LEU A 176 2.16 -32.02 -10.72
CA LEU A 176 2.98 -31.47 -9.63
C LEU A 176 2.28 -31.56 -8.27
N TYR A 177 0.96 -31.40 -8.22
CA TYR A 177 0.14 -31.62 -7.02
C TYR A 177 0.24 -33.08 -6.54
N GLU A 178 0.13 -34.04 -7.46
CA GLU A 178 0.28 -35.47 -7.16
C GLU A 178 1.70 -35.79 -6.66
N MET A 179 2.74 -35.32 -7.38
CA MET A 179 4.15 -35.50 -7.00
C MET A 179 4.46 -34.91 -5.61
N MET A 180 3.99 -33.71 -5.32
CA MET A 180 4.17 -33.07 -4.01
C MET A 180 3.50 -33.87 -2.88
N SER A 181 2.43 -34.60 -3.20
CA SER A 181 1.67 -35.42 -2.25
C SER A 181 2.15 -36.87 -2.14
N SER A 182 2.86 -37.38 -3.15
CA SER A 182 3.35 -38.76 -3.21
C SER A 182 4.78 -38.93 -2.67
N PHE A 183 5.59 -37.86 -2.68
CA PHE A 183 6.95 -37.91 -2.16
C PHE A 183 7.03 -37.86 -0.63
N PRO A 184 8.10 -38.45 -0.03
CA PRO A 184 8.29 -38.39 1.42
C PRO A 184 8.37 -36.94 1.93
N ALA A 185 7.73 -36.70 3.07
CA ALA A 185 7.80 -35.41 3.75
C ALA A 185 9.25 -35.04 4.13
N PRO A 186 9.62 -33.74 4.12
CA PRO A 186 10.93 -33.27 4.52
C PRO A 186 11.19 -33.46 6.02
N ALA A 187 12.45 -33.27 6.43
CA ALA A 187 12.84 -33.37 7.84
C ALA A 187 12.34 -32.20 8.70
N ASP A 188 12.21 -31.00 8.11
CA ASP A 188 11.50 -29.87 8.73
C ASP A 188 10.04 -29.87 8.24
N PRO A 189 9.04 -30.07 9.12
CA PRO A 189 7.64 -30.10 8.73
C PRO A 189 7.12 -28.76 8.16
N ASN A 190 7.81 -27.64 8.39
CA ASN A 190 7.40 -26.33 7.89
C ASN A 190 7.95 -26.00 6.49
N SER A 191 8.91 -26.78 5.99
CA SER A 191 9.66 -26.42 4.78
C SER A 191 8.78 -26.38 3.52
N LEU A 192 7.80 -27.29 3.40
CA LEU A 192 6.85 -27.26 2.28
C LEU A 192 5.98 -26.00 2.32
N GLU A 193 5.51 -25.59 3.50
CA GLU A 193 4.77 -24.34 3.64
C GLU A 193 5.63 -23.13 3.28
N HIS A 194 6.89 -23.09 3.73
CA HIS A 194 7.83 -22.03 3.40
C HIS A 194 8.07 -21.89 1.89
N TYR A 195 8.39 -22.99 1.19
CA TYR A 195 8.62 -22.95 -0.26
C TYR A 195 7.35 -22.55 -1.02
N PHE A 196 6.18 -23.08 -0.64
CA PHE A 196 4.92 -22.74 -1.30
C PHE A 196 4.53 -21.27 -1.05
N SER A 197 4.69 -20.78 0.19
CA SER A 197 4.35 -19.41 0.56
C SER A 197 5.24 -18.38 -0.11
N GLU A 198 6.55 -18.63 -0.13
CA GLU A 198 7.50 -17.71 -0.74
C GLU A 198 7.39 -17.70 -2.26
N ALA A 199 7.15 -18.85 -2.90
CA ALA A 199 6.88 -18.90 -4.32
C ALA A 199 5.59 -18.14 -4.68
N MET A 200 4.46 -18.37 -3.99
CA MET A 200 3.21 -17.61 -4.20
C MET A 200 3.40 -16.09 -4.01
N ARG A 201 4.20 -15.68 -3.01
CA ARG A 201 4.55 -14.27 -2.76
C ARG A 201 5.41 -13.68 -3.87
N LEU A 202 6.43 -14.43 -4.32
CA LEU A 202 7.35 -13.99 -5.33
C LEU A 202 6.73 -13.96 -6.73
N GLU A 203 5.74 -14.80 -7.04
CA GLU A 203 4.90 -14.63 -8.22
C GLU A 203 4.12 -13.31 -8.21
N TYR A 204 3.50 -12.96 -7.08
CA TYR A 204 2.80 -11.67 -6.96
C TYR A 204 3.77 -10.50 -7.17
N GLU A 205 4.93 -10.51 -6.52
CA GLU A 205 5.98 -9.49 -6.70
C GLU A 205 6.60 -9.52 -8.11
N PHE A 206 6.58 -10.66 -8.81
CA PHE A 206 7.02 -10.80 -10.19
C PHE A 206 6.07 -10.12 -11.19
N PHE A 207 4.76 -10.12 -10.94
CA PHE A 207 3.82 -9.25 -11.66
C PHE A 207 3.96 -7.78 -11.27
N ASP A 208 4.27 -7.49 -10.01
CA ASP A 208 4.29 -6.12 -9.48
C ASP A 208 5.53 -5.29 -9.85
N GLN A 209 6.69 -5.94 -10.01
CA GLN A 209 7.96 -5.28 -10.34
C GLN A 209 8.04 -4.71 -11.77
N GLN A 210 7.00 -4.87 -12.59
CA GLN A 210 7.02 -4.54 -14.02
C GLN A 210 6.86 -3.04 -14.22
N ASP A 211 7.73 -2.43 -15.02
CA ASP A 211 7.71 -0.99 -15.24
C ASP A 211 6.53 -0.57 -16.13
N HIS A 212 6.12 0.70 -16.03
CA HIS A 212 5.06 1.32 -16.84
C HIS A 212 3.64 0.77 -16.65
N VAL A 213 3.38 -0.05 -15.62
CA VAL A 213 2.04 -0.52 -15.29
C VAL A 213 1.22 0.60 -14.61
N PRO A 214 0.03 0.98 -15.13
CA PRO A 214 -0.80 2.02 -14.52
C PRO A 214 -1.55 1.52 -13.27
N PRO A 215 -1.76 2.36 -12.24
CA PRO A 215 -2.53 1.97 -11.05
C PRO A 215 -4.04 1.84 -11.34
N LEU A 216 -4.73 1.07 -10.49
CA LEU A 216 -6.18 0.85 -10.58
C LEU A 216 -6.99 2.10 -10.16
N PHE A 217 -8.18 2.28 -10.76
CA PHE A 217 -9.01 3.49 -10.66
C PHE A 217 -10.25 3.33 -9.75
N THR A 218 -10.06 2.94 -8.49
CA THR A 218 -11.07 2.12 -7.78
C THR A 218 -11.64 2.71 -6.50
N ALA A 219 -10.81 3.30 -5.63
CA ALA A 219 -11.17 3.65 -4.24
C ALA A 219 -12.38 4.61 -4.07
N LYS A 220 -12.84 5.29 -5.13
CA LYS A 220 -13.97 6.24 -5.09
C LYS A 220 -15.26 5.74 -5.76
N PHE A 221 -15.27 4.53 -6.32
CA PHE A 221 -16.32 4.06 -7.24
C PHE A 221 -17.15 2.89 -6.70
N ILE A 222 -16.83 2.31 -5.54
CA ILE A 222 -17.40 1.02 -5.11
C ILE A 222 -18.31 1.22 -3.89
N GLN A 223 -19.50 0.62 -3.94
CA GLN A 223 -20.45 0.55 -2.84
C GLN A 223 -20.94 -0.89 -2.63
N PHE A 224 -21.16 -1.24 -1.37
CA PHE A 224 -21.44 -2.62 -0.97
C PHE A 224 -22.93 -2.90 -0.89
N VAL A 225 -23.35 -4.09 -1.35
CA VAL A 225 -24.74 -4.52 -1.26
C VAL A 225 -24.82 -5.98 -0.77
N GLY A 226 -24.61 -6.16 0.54
CA GLY A 226 -24.94 -7.40 1.25
C GLY A 226 -23.93 -8.57 1.11
N VAL A 227 -24.14 -9.56 1.98
CA VAL A 227 -23.31 -10.77 2.11
C VAL A 227 -24.21 -12.00 2.07
N GLY A 228 -23.89 -12.99 1.23
CA GLY A 228 -24.54 -14.30 1.21
C GLY A 228 -24.02 -15.23 2.32
N ASN A 229 -24.84 -16.17 2.80
CA ASN A 229 -24.46 -17.03 3.93
C ASN A 229 -23.27 -17.95 3.64
N ALA A 230 -22.14 -17.71 4.33
CA ALA A 230 -20.94 -18.55 4.26
C ALA A 230 -20.90 -19.63 5.37
N GLN A 231 -20.72 -20.88 4.96
CA GLN A 231 -20.12 -21.99 5.72
C GLN A 231 -19.47 -22.95 4.70
N PRO A 232 -18.21 -23.37 4.90
CA PRO A 232 -17.94 -24.42 5.88
C PRO A 232 -16.69 -24.22 6.77
N SER A 233 -16.94 -24.10 8.08
CA SER A 233 -16.14 -24.62 9.21
C SER A 233 -14.68 -24.21 9.48
N GLU A 234 -13.86 -23.64 8.58
CA GLU A 234 -12.40 -23.48 8.85
C GLU A 234 -11.84 -22.04 8.73
N TRP A 235 -12.64 -21.01 9.04
CA TRP A 235 -12.16 -19.63 9.19
C TRP A 235 -11.92 -19.21 10.66
N GLU A 236 -11.94 -20.19 11.58
CA GLU A 236 -11.53 -19.96 12.96
C GLU A 236 -10.01 -19.81 13.02
N HIS A 237 -9.50 -18.60 13.32
CA HIS A 237 -8.38 -18.31 14.24
C HIS A 237 -7.87 -16.84 14.16
N SER A 238 -8.78 -15.85 14.15
CA SER A 238 -8.46 -14.50 14.65
C SER A 238 -9.71 -13.75 15.15
N PRO A 239 -9.77 -13.34 16.43
CA PRO A 239 -10.84 -12.48 16.94
C PRO A 239 -10.88 -11.09 16.28
N GLU A 240 -9.76 -10.63 15.73
CA GLU A 240 -9.62 -9.26 15.17
C GLU A 240 -10.26 -9.13 13.78
N TYR A 241 -10.31 -10.23 13.01
CA TYR A 241 -10.91 -10.23 11.67
C TYR A 241 -12.43 -10.08 11.72
N LYS A 242 -13.07 -10.75 12.69
CA LYS A 242 -14.52 -10.71 12.88
C LYS A 242 -15.02 -9.30 13.22
N HIS A 243 -14.30 -8.60 14.09
CA HIS A 243 -14.68 -7.26 14.52
C HIS A 243 -14.58 -6.20 13.41
N ARG A 244 -13.64 -6.34 12.45
CA ARG A 244 -13.46 -5.39 11.35
C ARG A 244 -14.55 -5.46 10.27
N ILE A 245 -15.10 -6.65 9.98
CA ILE A 245 -16.19 -6.79 9.01
C ILE A 245 -17.53 -6.38 9.63
N GLU A 246 -17.76 -6.68 10.92
CA GLU A 246 -19.02 -6.36 11.62
C GLU A 246 -19.28 -4.85 11.78
N THR A 247 -18.25 -3.98 11.72
CA THR A 247 -18.41 -2.51 11.75
C THR A 247 -18.62 -1.84 10.39
N LEU A 248 -18.29 -2.49 9.27
CA LEU A 248 -18.38 -1.87 7.92
C LEU A 248 -19.77 -2.04 7.26
N PHE A 249 -20.66 -2.84 7.84
CA PHE A 249 -21.95 -3.23 7.26
C PHE A 249 -23.13 -3.07 8.21
N GLN A 250 -23.13 -2.00 9.02
CA GLN A 250 -24.35 -1.58 9.69
C GLN A 250 -25.29 -0.95 8.67
N GLU A 251 -26.18 -1.81 8.13
CA GLU A 251 -27.58 -1.57 7.77
C GLU A 251 -27.99 -2.48 6.58
N ASP A 252 -28.81 -3.51 6.81
CA ASP A 252 -28.97 -4.58 5.81
C ASP A 252 -30.07 -4.37 4.74
N VAL A 253 -29.72 -4.83 3.54
CA VAL A 253 -30.43 -4.66 2.29
C VAL A 253 -30.83 -6.04 1.76
N SER A 254 -32.13 -6.28 1.62
CA SER A 254 -32.59 -7.51 0.97
C SER A 254 -32.39 -7.43 -0.54
N LEU A 255 -32.16 -8.60 -1.16
CA LEU A 255 -32.06 -8.75 -2.62
C LEU A 255 -33.29 -8.18 -3.35
N GLU A 256 -34.46 -8.23 -2.71
CA GLU A 256 -35.72 -7.68 -3.21
C GLU A 256 -35.68 -6.14 -3.29
N LYS A 257 -35.11 -5.45 -2.29
CA LYS A 257 -34.91 -3.98 -2.33
C LYS A 257 -33.91 -3.55 -3.41
N LEU A 258 -32.83 -4.33 -3.61
CA LEU A 258 -31.89 -4.10 -4.72
C LEU A 258 -32.61 -4.19 -6.07
N LEU A 259 -33.45 -5.20 -6.25
CA LEU A 259 -34.27 -5.38 -7.46
C LEU A 259 -35.30 -4.27 -7.65
N GLU A 260 -35.91 -3.75 -6.59
CA GLU A 260 -36.79 -2.58 -6.66
C GLU A 260 -36.03 -1.31 -7.05
N ALA A 261 -34.86 -1.06 -6.45
CA ALA A 261 -34.03 0.10 -6.75
C ALA A 261 -33.51 0.11 -8.21
N LEU A 262 -33.05 -1.04 -8.70
CA LEU A 262 -32.62 -1.21 -10.10
C LEU A 262 -33.77 -0.99 -11.09
N ARG A 263 -35.00 -1.39 -10.73
CA ARG A 263 -36.21 -1.14 -11.53
C ARG A 263 -36.72 0.30 -11.45
N ALA A 264 -36.39 1.03 -10.39
CA ALA A 264 -36.78 2.42 -10.17
C ALA A 264 -35.82 3.45 -10.77
N ALA A 265 -34.65 3.02 -11.25
CA ALA A 265 -33.65 3.90 -11.87
C ALA A 265 -34.17 4.52 -13.18
N PRO A 266 -34.35 5.85 -13.28
CA PRO A 266 -34.79 6.48 -14.51
C PRO A 266 -33.65 6.49 -15.55
N GLU A 267 -33.97 6.13 -16.80
CA GLU A 267 -33.10 6.42 -17.95
C GLU A 267 -32.87 7.94 -18.02
N THR A 268 -31.69 8.37 -17.58
CA THR A 268 -31.26 9.77 -17.56
C THR A 268 -30.22 10.00 -18.65
N PRO A 269 -30.56 10.74 -19.72
CA PRO A 269 -29.60 11.22 -20.70
C PRO A 269 -28.72 12.32 -20.10
N ALA A 270 -27.52 12.50 -20.66
CA ALA A 270 -26.60 13.54 -20.22
C ALA A 270 -27.10 14.96 -20.57
N GLY A 271 -26.98 15.88 -19.61
CA GLY A 271 -26.71 17.30 -19.89
C GLY A 271 -27.80 18.17 -20.53
N THR A 272 -28.59 18.82 -19.67
CA THR A 272 -29.16 20.19 -19.82
C THR A 272 -30.26 20.50 -20.86
N VAL A 273 -31.27 21.23 -20.38
CA VAL A 273 -32.36 21.97 -21.07
C VAL A 273 -33.44 21.11 -21.76
N GLU A 274 -34.70 21.30 -21.34
CA GLU A 274 -35.87 20.77 -22.03
C GLU A 274 -36.05 21.34 -23.45
N SER A 275 -36.36 20.50 -24.44
CA SER A 275 -37.69 20.49 -25.07
C SER A 275 -37.80 19.58 -26.31
N ALA A 276 -39.01 19.54 -26.89
CA ALA A 276 -39.40 18.96 -28.18
C ALA A 276 -39.54 17.43 -28.31
N ALA A 277 -38.64 16.60 -27.77
CA ALA A 277 -38.71 15.14 -27.96
C ALA A 277 -39.99 14.49 -27.36
N SER A 278 -40.42 14.94 -26.18
CA SER A 278 -41.53 14.35 -25.41
C SER A 278 -42.90 14.42 -26.08
N ARG A 279 -43.07 15.26 -27.12
CA ARG A 279 -44.32 15.31 -27.90
C ARG A 279 -44.48 14.17 -28.90
N ARG A 280 -43.39 13.48 -29.29
CA ARG A 280 -43.42 12.39 -30.28
C ARG A 280 -43.71 11.01 -29.67
N PHE A 281 -43.49 10.86 -28.36
CA PHE A 281 -43.79 9.61 -27.64
C PHE A 281 -45.30 9.45 -27.36
N LEU A 282 -46.00 10.55 -27.05
CA LEU A 282 -47.45 10.55 -26.82
C LEU A 282 -48.28 10.24 -28.07
N SER A 283 -47.74 10.44 -29.28
CA SER A 283 -48.41 10.01 -30.52
C SER A 283 -48.32 8.49 -30.79
N LEU A 284 -47.26 7.81 -30.34
CA LEU A 284 -47.07 6.37 -30.55
C LEU A 284 -48.02 5.49 -29.71
N SER A 285 -48.67 6.08 -28.70
CA SER A 285 -49.68 5.43 -27.86
C SER A 285 -51.00 5.14 -28.59
N ARG A 286 -51.30 5.81 -29.71
CA ARG A 286 -52.61 5.69 -30.39
C ARG A 286 -52.70 4.57 -31.43
N ASP A 287 -51.59 4.11 -31.98
CA ASP A 287 -51.59 3.19 -33.13
C ASP A 287 -51.25 1.72 -32.77
N SER A 288 -50.95 1.41 -31.50
CA SER A 288 -50.47 0.08 -31.08
C SER A 288 -51.48 -0.77 -30.29
N GLY A 289 -52.60 -0.21 -29.84
CA GLY A 289 -53.73 -0.95 -29.25
C GLY A 289 -53.45 -1.75 -27.97
N LYS A 290 -52.27 -1.59 -27.33
CA LYS A 290 -51.88 -2.34 -26.13
C LYS A 290 -52.14 -1.54 -24.85
N VAL A 291 -52.75 -2.18 -23.87
CA VAL A 291 -52.97 -1.65 -22.52
C VAL A 291 -51.75 -1.95 -21.65
N VAL A 292 -51.20 -0.93 -20.98
CA VAL A 292 -50.17 -1.08 -19.95
C VAL A 292 -50.85 -1.06 -18.58
N LYS A 293 -50.49 -1.98 -17.68
CA LYS A 293 -50.98 -2.03 -16.30
C LYS A 293 -49.84 -1.85 -15.28
N PRO A 294 -50.06 -1.17 -14.14
CA PRO A 294 -49.09 -1.08 -13.05
C PRO A 294 -48.83 -2.43 -12.35
N LEU A 295 -47.62 -2.60 -11.83
CA LEU A 295 -47.13 -3.86 -11.24
C LEU A 295 -47.77 -4.22 -9.88
N THR A 296 -48.56 -3.33 -9.28
CA THR A 296 -49.22 -3.54 -7.98
C THR A 296 -50.22 -4.70 -7.96
N GLU A 297 -50.70 -5.15 -9.14
CA GLU A 297 -51.58 -6.31 -9.26
C GLU A 297 -50.84 -7.66 -9.15
N LEU A 298 -49.49 -7.70 -9.18
CA LEU A 298 -48.70 -8.94 -9.14
C LEU A 298 -48.27 -9.38 -7.72
N CYS A 299 -48.40 -8.53 -6.70
CA CYS A 299 -47.94 -8.81 -5.33
C CYS A 299 -48.87 -9.73 -4.51
N SER A 300 -49.66 -10.60 -5.16
CA SER A 300 -50.70 -11.42 -4.51
C SER A 300 -50.42 -12.93 -4.48
N ALA A 301 -49.26 -13.38 -4.94
CA ALA A 301 -48.79 -14.76 -4.80
C ALA A 301 -47.68 -14.85 -3.73
N SER A 302 -47.94 -15.61 -2.66
CA SER A 302 -47.11 -15.69 -1.46
C SER A 302 -45.75 -16.36 -1.69
N ILE A 303 -44.66 -15.66 -1.35
CA ILE A 303 -43.33 -16.25 -1.11
C ILE A 303 -43.17 -16.45 0.42
N PRO A 304 -42.67 -17.60 0.91
CA PRO A 304 -42.48 -17.84 2.34
C PRO A 304 -41.37 -16.95 2.93
N SER A 305 -41.66 -16.32 4.07
CA SER A 305 -40.77 -15.41 4.78
C SER A 305 -39.68 -16.14 5.58
N ASN A 306 -38.43 -16.08 5.11
CA ASN A 306 -37.25 -16.33 5.93
C ASN A 306 -36.40 -15.04 5.94
N SER A 307 -36.32 -14.37 7.10
CA SER A 307 -35.75 -13.02 7.24
C SER A 307 -34.29 -13.00 7.68
N LEU A 308 -33.56 -11.98 7.24
CA LEU A 308 -32.48 -11.31 7.98
C LEU A 308 -32.75 -9.79 7.95
N GLY A 309 -32.33 -9.05 8.98
CA GLY A 309 -32.68 -7.63 9.23
C GLY A 309 -31.80 -7.00 10.33
N PHE A 310 -31.60 -5.68 10.44
CA PHE A 310 -32.33 -4.54 9.83
C PHE A 310 -31.39 -3.33 9.52
N GLY A 311 -31.78 -2.46 8.57
CA GLY A 311 -31.16 -1.13 8.38
C GLY A 311 -31.78 -0.23 7.29
N SER A 312 -31.55 1.10 7.36
CA SER A 312 -32.30 2.20 6.70
C SER A 312 -31.47 3.32 6.02
N PHE A 313 -31.31 3.25 4.69
CA PHE A 313 -31.03 4.46 3.88
C PHE A 313 -32.18 4.85 2.94
N ALA A 314 -32.77 6.02 3.19
CA ALA A 314 -33.80 6.64 2.35
C ALA A 314 -33.25 7.28 1.05
N GLU A 315 -31.94 7.15 0.80
CA GLU A 315 -31.20 7.91 -0.22
C GLU A 315 -30.50 7.02 -1.27
N LEU A 316 -30.83 5.72 -1.35
CA LEU A 316 -30.27 4.82 -2.38
C LEU A 316 -30.39 5.36 -3.83
N PRO A 317 -31.51 6.00 -4.24
CA PRO A 317 -31.62 6.63 -5.56
C PRO A 317 -30.68 7.84 -5.77
N ALA A 318 -30.18 8.46 -4.69
CA ALA A 318 -29.20 9.55 -4.74
C ALA A 318 -27.75 9.04 -4.70
N LEU A 319 -27.48 7.91 -4.04
CA LEU A 319 -26.15 7.26 -4.00
C LEU A 319 -25.75 6.66 -5.36
N LEU A 320 -26.71 6.12 -6.12
CA LEU A 320 -26.52 5.78 -7.54
C LEU A 320 -26.28 7.03 -8.43
N GLY A 321 -26.45 8.22 -7.87
CA GLY A 321 -26.32 9.53 -8.51
C GLY A 321 -24.90 10.04 -8.70
N ARG A 322 -23.94 9.19 -9.13
CA ARG A 322 -22.97 9.52 -10.20
C ARG A 322 -21.95 8.42 -10.52
N PHE A 323 -21.44 7.66 -9.54
CA PHE A 323 -20.26 6.79 -9.74
C PHE A 323 -20.18 5.55 -8.83
N ALA A 324 -21.31 5.08 -8.26
CA ALA A 324 -21.32 3.93 -7.35
C ALA A 324 -21.60 2.59 -8.06
N ILE A 325 -20.70 1.61 -7.87
CA ILE A 325 -20.80 0.24 -8.37
C ILE A 325 -21.23 -0.68 -7.23
N ALA A 326 -22.35 -1.41 -7.39
CA ALA A 326 -22.81 -2.41 -6.43
C ALA A 326 -22.02 -3.73 -6.54
N VAL A 327 -21.47 -4.21 -5.42
CA VAL A 327 -20.71 -5.47 -5.35
C VAL A 327 -21.30 -6.42 -4.30
N LEU A 328 -21.52 -7.67 -4.70
CA LEU A 328 -21.90 -8.81 -3.86
C LEU A 328 -20.66 -9.58 -3.37
N MET A 329 -20.65 -9.99 -2.11
CA MET A 329 -19.61 -10.86 -1.55
C MET A 329 -20.06 -12.33 -1.62
N GLN A 330 -19.32 -13.16 -2.37
CA GLN A 330 -19.47 -14.62 -2.45
C GLN A 330 -20.91 -15.11 -2.71
N PRO A 331 -21.63 -14.61 -3.74
CA PRO A 331 -23.01 -14.99 -4.00
C PRO A 331 -23.12 -16.44 -4.49
N SER A 332 -24.06 -17.18 -3.91
CA SER A 332 -24.41 -18.52 -4.36
C SER A 332 -24.92 -18.54 -5.80
N GLU A 333 -24.84 -19.70 -6.46
CA GLU A 333 -25.41 -19.90 -7.80
C GLU A 333 -26.91 -19.58 -7.83
N ALA A 334 -27.63 -19.83 -6.74
CA ALA A 334 -29.05 -19.53 -6.61
C ALA A 334 -29.34 -18.01 -6.60
N GLU A 335 -28.52 -17.22 -5.90
CA GLU A 335 -28.61 -15.75 -5.88
C GLU A 335 -28.25 -15.15 -7.25
N ARG A 336 -27.17 -15.62 -7.88
CA ARG A 336 -26.78 -15.24 -9.25
C ARG A 336 -27.90 -15.55 -10.25
N SER A 337 -28.48 -16.74 -10.18
CA SER A 337 -29.60 -17.19 -11.02
C SER A 337 -30.91 -16.41 -10.75
N LEU A 338 -31.12 -15.90 -9.53
CA LEU A 338 -32.29 -15.08 -9.21
C LEU A 338 -32.17 -13.68 -9.80
N LEU A 339 -30.99 -13.05 -9.72
CA LEU A 339 -30.70 -11.76 -10.37
C LEU A 339 -30.87 -11.84 -11.89
N GLN A 340 -30.29 -12.87 -12.53
CA GLN A 340 -30.42 -13.10 -13.97
C GLN A 340 -31.89 -13.30 -14.41
N ARG A 341 -32.68 -14.08 -13.65
CA ARG A 341 -34.13 -14.22 -13.89
C ARG A 341 -34.90 -12.91 -13.74
N CYS A 342 -34.37 -11.95 -13.00
CA CYS A 342 -34.96 -10.61 -12.84
C CYS A 342 -34.49 -9.60 -13.91
N GLY A 343 -33.70 -10.03 -14.90
CA GLY A 343 -33.15 -9.17 -15.95
C GLY A 343 -31.91 -8.38 -15.54
N VAL A 344 -31.29 -8.71 -14.40
CA VAL A 344 -30.04 -8.10 -13.92
C VAL A 344 -28.89 -9.02 -14.27
N GLU A 345 -27.95 -8.52 -15.05
CA GLU A 345 -26.75 -9.25 -15.43
C GLU A 345 -25.77 -9.31 -14.24
N VAL A 346 -25.09 -10.44 -14.05
CA VAL A 346 -24.16 -10.63 -12.93
C VAL A 346 -22.78 -10.94 -13.47
N ARG A 347 -21.78 -10.12 -13.10
CA ARG A 347 -20.40 -10.20 -13.59
C ARG A 347 -19.41 -10.12 -12.43
N ARG A 348 -18.23 -10.71 -12.58
CA ARG A 348 -17.19 -10.62 -11.56
C ARG A 348 -16.56 -9.22 -11.57
N LEU A 349 -16.13 -8.72 -10.41
CA LEU A 349 -15.66 -7.34 -10.23
C LEU A 349 -14.52 -6.95 -11.19
N LEU A 350 -13.63 -7.89 -11.52
CA LEU A 350 -12.56 -7.74 -12.53
C LEU A 350 -13.09 -7.18 -13.87
N TRP A 351 -14.33 -7.50 -14.24
CA TRP A 351 -14.96 -7.06 -15.48
C TRP A 351 -15.13 -5.53 -15.57
N VAL A 352 -15.21 -4.82 -14.43
CA VAL A 352 -15.21 -3.35 -14.35
C VAL A 352 -14.03 -2.74 -15.11
N PHE A 353 -12.84 -3.36 -15.05
CA PHE A 353 -11.62 -2.79 -15.61
C PHE A 353 -11.60 -2.74 -17.15
N GLN A 354 -12.50 -3.44 -17.85
CA GLN A 354 -12.67 -3.28 -19.29
C GLN A 354 -13.27 -1.91 -19.66
N PHE A 355 -14.03 -1.28 -18.75
CA PHE A 355 -14.76 -0.04 -19.03
C PHE A 355 -14.00 1.18 -18.55
N ASP A 356 -14.34 2.34 -19.12
CA ASP A 356 -14.12 3.61 -18.44
C ASP A 356 -15.16 3.75 -17.30
N PRO A 357 -14.83 4.30 -16.12
CA PRO A 357 -15.77 4.40 -15.00
C PRO A 357 -17.07 5.15 -15.30
N ALA A 358 -17.09 6.08 -16.25
CA ALA A 358 -18.30 6.78 -16.70
C ALA A 358 -19.12 5.99 -17.74
N SER A 359 -18.58 4.88 -18.24
CA SER A 359 -19.16 4.03 -19.30
C SER A 359 -19.60 2.64 -18.81
N LEU A 360 -19.61 2.41 -17.50
CA LEU A 360 -20.05 1.14 -16.92
C LEU A 360 -21.54 0.87 -17.20
N PRO A 361 -21.92 -0.38 -17.53
CA PRO A 361 -23.32 -0.71 -17.81
C PRO A 361 -24.16 -0.65 -16.53
N LYS A 362 -25.29 0.06 -16.60
CA LYS A 362 -26.20 0.32 -15.49
C LYS A 362 -27.02 -0.90 -15.04
N ASN A 363 -27.00 -1.98 -15.83
CA ASN A 363 -27.85 -3.17 -15.64
C ASN A 363 -27.05 -4.39 -15.12
N VAL A 364 -25.79 -4.18 -14.74
CA VAL A 364 -24.87 -5.20 -14.23
C VAL A 364 -24.65 -5.00 -12.74
N VAL A 365 -24.84 -6.07 -11.96
CA VAL A 365 -24.39 -6.18 -10.57
C VAL A 365 -23.07 -6.96 -10.55
N TYR A 366 -22.12 -6.48 -9.77
CA TYR A 366 -20.80 -7.10 -9.67
C TYR A 366 -20.72 -8.05 -8.48
N TYR A 367 -19.80 -9.01 -8.53
CA TYR A 367 -19.50 -9.87 -7.40
C TYR A 367 -18.00 -10.21 -7.29
N VAL A 368 -17.60 -10.68 -6.12
CA VAL A 368 -16.27 -11.28 -5.87
C VAL A 368 -16.45 -12.67 -5.25
N GLU A 369 -15.58 -13.61 -5.58
CA GLU A 369 -15.52 -14.97 -4.99
C GLU A 369 -14.60 -15.00 -3.75
N ASN A 370 -13.83 -13.94 -3.50
CA ASN A 370 -13.01 -13.79 -2.29
C ASN A 370 -12.86 -12.33 -1.84
N PRO A 371 -12.85 -12.03 -0.52
CA PRO A 371 -12.56 -10.69 -0.01
C PRO A 371 -11.25 -10.05 -0.51
N ALA A 372 -10.26 -10.86 -0.87
CA ALA A 372 -8.99 -10.39 -1.42
C ALA A 372 -9.14 -9.63 -2.74
N GLU A 373 -10.07 -10.03 -3.60
CA GLU A 373 -10.40 -9.32 -4.84
C GLU A 373 -10.87 -7.89 -4.55
N LEU A 374 -11.71 -7.74 -3.52
CA LEU A 374 -12.20 -6.44 -3.10
C LEU A 374 -11.07 -5.60 -2.49
N GLY A 375 -10.23 -6.20 -1.65
CA GLY A 375 -9.08 -5.52 -1.06
C GLY A 375 -8.12 -4.97 -2.12
N MET A 376 -7.69 -5.83 -3.05
CA MET A 376 -6.89 -5.43 -4.21
C MET A 376 -7.60 -4.40 -5.07
N THR A 377 -8.91 -4.51 -5.26
CA THR A 377 -9.66 -3.49 -5.99
C THR A 377 -9.56 -2.16 -5.23
N LEU A 378 -9.93 -2.07 -3.96
CA LEU A 378 -9.97 -0.80 -3.21
C LEU A 378 -8.60 -0.13 -3.01
N CYS A 379 -7.58 -0.90 -2.64
CA CYS A 379 -6.27 -0.35 -2.24
C CYS A 379 -5.16 -0.62 -3.26
N GLY A 380 -5.43 -1.33 -4.35
CA GLY A 380 -4.39 -1.82 -5.26
C GLY A 380 -3.39 -2.69 -4.51
N ASN A 381 -2.14 -2.60 -4.92
CA ASN A 381 -1.03 -3.36 -4.33
C ASN A 381 -0.85 -3.12 -2.83
N ALA A 382 -1.30 -1.97 -2.32
CA ALA A 382 -1.26 -1.65 -0.89
C ALA A 382 -2.09 -2.63 -0.01
N TYR A 383 -2.98 -3.43 -0.61
CA TYR A 383 -3.72 -4.48 0.11
C TYR A 383 -2.92 -5.77 0.32
N TYR A 384 -1.97 -6.10 -0.56
CA TYR A 384 -1.45 -7.47 -0.69
C TYR A 384 -0.99 -8.05 0.67
N PRO A 385 -1.60 -9.14 1.18
CA PRO A 385 -1.52 -9.51 2.59
C PRO A 385 -0.14 -10.00 3.06
N ARG A 386 0.78 -10.30 2.13
CA ARG A 386 2.13 -10.78 2.43
C ARG A 386 3.21 -9.90 1.79
N GLN A 387 2.96 -8.60 1.64
CA GLN A 387 3.96 -7.62 1.18
C GLN A 387 5.31 -7.83 1.87
N HIS A 388 6.33 -8.21 1.11
CA HIS A 388 7.68 -8.20 1.63
C HIS A 388 8.18 -6.76 1.62
N VAL A 389 8.51 -6.21 2.79
CA VAL A 389 9.22 -4.94 2.90
C VAL A 389 10.70 -5.28 3.10
N PRO A 390 11.50 -5.46 2.01
CA PRO A 390 12.86 -6.01 2.08
C PRO A 390 13.83 -5.15 2.88
N HIS A 391 13.49 -3.88 3.05
CA HIS A 391 14.12 -2.98 3.97
C HIS A 391 13.02 -2.06 4.52
N ILE A 392 12.73 -2.13 5.82
CA ILE A 392 11.84 -1.14 6.45
C ILE A 392 12.67 0.15 6.55
N PRO A 393 12.24 1.27 5.93
CA PRO A 393 12.97 2.52 6.01
C PRO A 393 13.22 2.89 7.47
N THR A 394 14.44 3.31 7.80
CA THR A 394 14.91 3.45 9.18
C THR A 394 15.39 4.87 9.49
N VAL A 395 14.86 5.43 10.58
CA VAL A 395 15.24 6.74 11.12
C VAL A 395 15.99 6.58 12.44
N LEU A 396 17.24 7.03 12.50
CA LEU A 396 17.94 7.26 13.75
C LEU A 396 17.46 8.58 14.37
N ALA A 397 16.71 8.51 15.47
CA ALA A 397 16.21 9.67 16.19
C ALA A 397 17.18 10.04 17.33
N ILE A 398 17.85 11.18 17.21
CA ILE A 398 18.81 11.70 18.19
C ILE A 398 18.18 12.89 18.94
N ALA A 399 17.66 12.66 20.14
CA ALA A 399 16.93 13.68 20.89
C ALA A 399 16.84 13.38 22.40
N GLY A 400 16.29 14.32 23.16
CA GLY A 400 15.92 14.10 24.55
C GLY A 400 14.67 13.22 24.69
N ASN A 401 14.59 12.44 25.77
CA ASN A 401 13.43 11.64 26.13
C ASN A 401 12.46 12.42 27.04
N ASP A 402 11.27 12.74 26.50
CA ASP A 402 10.14 13.32 27.22
C ASP A 402 9.37 12.24 28.01
N SER A 403 9.39 12.30 29.35
CA SER A 403 8.64 11.37 30.21
C SER A 403 7.10 11.40 30.04
N CYS A 404 6.52 12.43 29.40
CA CYS A 404 5.10 12.47 29.02
C CYS A 404 4.78 11.68 27.75
N GLY A 405 5.80 11.39 26.93
CA GLY A 405 5.62 10.82 25.60
C GLY A 405 5.05 11.78 24.53
N GLY A 406 5.17 13.11 24.71
CA GLY A 406 4.57 14.12 23.82
C GLY A 406 5.51 14.74 22.81
N ALA A 407 6.77 14.94 23.18
CA ALA A 407 7.85 15.49 22.35
C ALA A 407 9.09 14.56 22.38
N GLY A 408 10.18 14.97 21.71
CA GLY A 408 11.45 14.24 21.74
C GLY A 408 11.35 12.80 21.24
N ILE A 409 12.22 11.91 21.74
CA ILE A 409 12.33 10.51 21.30
C ILE A 409 10.95 9.80 21.20
N PRO A 410 10.04 9.90 22.19
CA PRO A 410 8.71 9.29 22.05
C PRO A 410 7.85 9.84 20.90
N ALA A 411 7.90 11.15 20.62
CA ALA A 411 7.19 11.73 19.47
C ALA A 411 7.85 11.33 18.15
N ASP A 412 9.17 11.21 18.15
CA ASP A 412 9.97 10.83 16.99
C ASP A 412 9.68 9.37 16.59
N ILE A 413 9.73 8.44 17.54
CA ILE A 413 9.37 7.03 17.33
C ILE A 413 7.91 6.91 16.88
N LYS A 414 6.96 7.52 17.61
CA LYS A 414 5.54 7.48 17.23
C LYS A 414 5.32 7.96 15.80
N THR A 415 5.94 9.08 15.43
CA THR A 415 5.82 9.64 14.08
C THR A 415 6.37 8.70 13.01
N ALA A 416 7.56 8.13 13.23
CA ALA A 416 8.15 7.18 12.30
C ALA A 416 7.27 5.92 12.16
N THR A 417 6.87 5.29 13.27
CA THR A 417 6.00 4.11 13.27
C THR A 417 4.68 4.36 12.56
N MET A 418 4.02 5.49 12.84
CA MET A 418 2.75 5.88 12.22
C MET A 418 2.86 6.17 10.73
N LEU A 419 4.06 6.47 10.25
CA LEU A 419 4.39 6.61 8.84
C LEU A 419 4.99 5.33 8.23
N GLY A 420 5.02 4.19 8.93
CA GLY A 420 5.56 2.93 8.40
C GLY A 420 7.08 2.93 8.25
N VAL A 421 7.79 3.55 9.20
CA VAL A 421 9.24 3.71 9.24
C VAL A 421 9.74 3.21 10.59
N TYR A 422 10.76 2.35 10.60
CA TYR A 422 11.40 1.88 11.81
C TYR A 422 12.21 3.01 12.45
N SER A 423 12.32 3.04 13.78
CA SER A 423 13.10 4.09 14.45
C SER A 423 13.99 3.54 15.56
N ALA A 424 15.28 3.82 15.43
CA ALA A 424 16.28 3.57 16.45
C ALA A 424 16.51 4.85 17.26
N PRO A 425 16.36 4.84 18.60
CA PRO A 425 16.60 6.02 19.43
C PRO A 425 18.06 6.14 19.88
N CYS A 426 18.57 7.37 19.88
CA CYS A 426 19.80 7.77 20.57
C CYS A 426 19.47 8.92 21.53
N ILE A 427 19.54 8.66 22.83
CA ILE A 427 19.08 9.58 23.86
C ILE A 427 20.21 10.56 24.22
N THR A 428 19.93 11.86 24.08
CA THR A 428 20.85 12.96 24.47
C THR A 428 20.62 13.42 25.91
N ALA A 429 19.39 13.30 26.41
CA ALA A 429 19.00 13.66 27.77
C ALA A 429 17.70 12.94 28.18
N VAL A 430 17.45 12.81 29.48
CA VAL A 430 16.17 12.35 30.03
C VAL A 430 15.57 13.48 30.86
N THR A 431 14.32 13.88 30.56
CA THR A 431 13.61 14.88 31.34
C THR A 431 12.67 14.23 32.35
N VAL A 432 12.86 14.54 33.63
CA VAL A 432 11.90 14.22 34.69
C VAL A 432 10.81 15.27 34.61
N GLN A 433 9.78 15.01 33.81
CA GLN A 433 8.69 15.95 33.53
C GLN A 433 7.32 15.27 33.53
N ASN A 434 6.29 16.09 33.66
CA ASN A 434 4.91 15.71 33.34
C ASN A 434 4.26 16.87 32.56
N SER A 435 3.01 16.71 32.10
CA SER A 435 2.31 17.74 31.30
C SER A 435 2.28 19.16 31.91
N ARG A 436 2.56 19.31 33.22
CA ARG A 436 2.57 20.60 33.93
C ARG A 436 3.94 21.28 33.95
N GLY A 437 5.00 20.63 33.50
CA GLY A 437 6.35 21.20 33.45
C GLY A 437 7.48 20.21 33.76
N VAL A 438 8.70 20.71 33.67
CA VAL A 438 9.97 19.96 33.87
C VAL A 438 10.47 20.15 35.29
N SER A 439 10.79 19.06 35.99
CA SER A 439 11.37 19.10 37.33
C SER A 439 12.89 18.96 37.33
N LYS A 440 13.45 18.17 36.40
CA LYS A 440 14.89 17.92 36.28
C LYS A 440 15.21 17.48 34.86
N ILE A 441 16.39 17.86 34.36
CA ILE A 441 16.98 17.32 33.13
C ILE A 441 18.25 16.55 33.54
N VAL A 442 18.44 15.36 32.98
CA VAL A 442 19.66 14.55 33.13
C VAL A 442 20.28 14.42 31.75
N MET A 443 21.40 15.10 31.52
CA MET A 443 22.15 15.03 30.26
C MET A 443 22.93 13.71 30.18
N MET A 444 22.99 13.12 28.97
CA MET A 444 23.99 12.11 28.65
C MET A 444 25.33 12.79 28.34
N THR A 445 26.42 12.05 28.47
CA THR A 445 27.74 12.52 28.02
C THR A 445 27.89 12.33 26.51
N GLY A 446 28.71 13.16 25.87
CA GLY A 446 29.04 13.01 24.45
C GLY A 446 29.55 11.61 24.10
N ALA A 447 30.38 11.01 24.95
CA ALA A 447 30.86 9.63 24.77
C ALA A 447 29.72 8.59 24.74
N CYS A 448 28.73 8.71 25.61
CA CYS A 448 27.56 7.82 25.62
C CYS A 448 26.68 8.01 24.38
N VAL A 449 26.63 9.23 23.81
CA VAL A 449 25.94 9.49 22.53
C VAL A 449 26.73 8.90 21.36
N GLU A 450 28.06 9.03 21.34
CA GLU A 450 28.94 8.45 20.32
C GLU A 450 28.87 6.91 20.30
N GLU A 451 28.85 6.28 21.48
CA GLU A 451 28.64 4.84 21.64
C GLU A 451 27.26 4.41 21.13
N GLN A 452 26.16 5.09 21.52
CA GLN A 452 24.81 4.80 21.02
C GLN A 452 24.74 4.87 19.49
N ILE A 453 25.26 5.94 18.88
CA ILE A 453 25.27 6.09 17.41
C ILE A 453 26.09 4.97 16.77
N SER A 454 27.27 4.64 17.31
CA SER A 454 28.12 3.60 16.74
C SER A 454 27.46 2.22 16.82
N TRP A 455 26.98 1.81 18.00
CA TRP A 455 26.35 0.49 18.16
C TRP A 455 25.08 0.31 17.32
N VAL A 456 24.29 1.37 17.12
CA VAL A 456 23.15 1.30 16.19
C VAL A 456 23.61 1.15 14.76
N CYS A 457 24.56 1.98 14.29
CA CYS A 457 24.96 2.00 12.88
C CYS A 457 25.98 0.92 12.48
N ASP A 458 26.56 0.18 13.45
CA ASP A 458 27.39 -1.00 13.20
C ASP A 458 26.52 -2.27 12.93
N ASP A 459 25.20 -2.24 13.21
CA ASP A 459 24.24 -3.35 13.03
C ASP A 459 23.05 -2.99 12.10
N ILE A 460 22.47 -1.79 12.28
CA ILE A 460 21.24 -1.35 11.61
C ILE A 460 21.56 -0.34 10.50
N HIS A 461 21.03 -0.56 9.30
CA HIS A 461 21.09 0.41 8.21
C HIS A 461 20.17 1.62 8.51
N VAL A 462 20.67 2.84 8.29
CA VAL A 462 19.97 4.09 8.62
C VAL A 462 19.85 4.96 7.38
N ASP A 463 18.64 5.07 6.83
CA ASP A 463 18.36 5.90 5.63
C ASP A 463 18.33 7.40 5.95
N ALA A 464 17.92 7.75 7.19
CA ALA A 464 17.83 9.13 7.64
C ALA A 464 18.11 9.28 9.14
N VAL A 465 18.64 10.45 9.50
CA VAL A 465 18.83 10.86 10.90
C VAL A 465 17.92 12.05 11.17
N LYS A 466 17.19 12.01 12.29
CA LYS A 466 16.50 13.18 12.85
C LYS A 466 17.22 13.63 14.11
N ILE A 467 17.55 14.91 14.21
CA ILE A 467 18.22 15.51 15.35
C ILE A 467 17.26 16.51 16.00
N GLY A 468 17.03 16.37 17.31
CA GLY A 468 16.27 17.31 18.12
C GLY A 468 17.17 17.99 19.16
N MET A 469 16.69 18.08 20.41
CA MET A 469 17.43 18.68 21.51
C MET A 469 18.79 17.97 21.74
N THR A 470 19.90 18.70 21.56
CA THR A 470 21.27 18.22 21.81
C THR A 470 21.75 18.53 23.22
N GLY A 471 21.49 19.75 23.71
CA GLY A 471 21.65 20.18 25.11
C GLY A 471 23.08 20.44 25.61
N SER A 472 24.14 19.98 24.94
CA SER A 472 25.53 20.26 25.31
C SER A 472 26.51 20.22 24.13
N LEU A 473 27.67 20.87 24.30
CA LEU A 473 28.72 20.99 23.27
C LEU A 473 29.39 19.65 22.94
N ASP A 474 29.59 18.80 23.94
CA ASP A 474 30.15 17.47 23.78
C ASP A 474 29.19 16.52 23.05
N VAL A 475 27.88 16.65 23.30
CA VAL A 475 26.85 15.91 22.54
C VAL A 475 26.79 16.38 21.09
N ILE A 476 26.84 17.69 20.80
CA ILE A 476 26.90 18.19 19.41
C ILE A 476 28.12 17.61 18.68
N ARG A 477 29.29 17.60 19.33
CA ARG A 477 30.52 17.06 18.74
C ARG A 477 30.46 15.55 18.50
N ALA A 478 29.86 14.78 19.41
CA ALA A 478 29.61 13.36 19.21
C ALA A 478 28.69 13.10 18.00
N ILE A 479 27.60 13.85 17.87
CA ILE A 479 26.68 13.77 16.72
C ILE A 479 27.41 14.13 15.41
N THR A 480 28.15 15.24 15.40
CA THR A 480 28.96 15.69 14.27
C THR A 480 30.04 14.67 13.87
N ALA A 481 30.66 13.98 14.84
CA ALA A 481 31.59 12.88 14.58
C ALA A 481 30.87 11.67 13.97
N GLY A 482 29.72 11.27 14.52
CA GLY A 482 28.87 10.19 13.99
C GLY A 482 28.44 10.44 12.54
N ILE A 483 27.93 11.63 12.21
CA ILE A 483 27.54 11.99 10.84
C ILE A 483 28.74 11.90 9.89
N ARG A 484 29.93 12.32 10.31
CA ARG A 484 31.17 12.21 9.50
C ARG A 484 31.69 10.78 9.38
N LYS A 485 31.52 9.93 10.39
CA LYS A 485 31.89 8.50 10.36
C LYS A 485 30.99 7.71 9.39
N PHE A 486 29.67 7.89 9.50
CA PHE A 486 28.69 7.06 8.81
C PHE A 486 28.13 7.66 7.51
N GLN A 487 28.41 8.95 7.22
CA GLN A 487 28.05 9.61 5.95
C GLN A 487 26.55 9.51 5.59
N PHE A 488 25.67 9.73 6.57
CA PHE A 488 24.22 9.63 6.39
C PHE A 488 23.71 10.51 5.24
N ARG A 489 22.91 9.93 4.35
CA ARG A 489 22.36 10.62 3.17
C ARG A 489 21.39 11.74 3.54
N ASN A 490 20.54 11.50 4.53
CA ASN A 490 19.49 12.42 4.95
C ASN A 490 19.68 12.77 6.43
N VAL A 491 19.91 14.04 6.74
CA VAL A 491 20.04 14.55 8.12
C VAL A 491 19.09 15.73 8.31
N VAL A 492 18.07 15.54 9.14
CA VAL A 492 17.05 16.54 9.48
C VAL A 492 17.36 17.12 10.86
N LEU A 493 17.58 18.43 10.95
CA LEU A 493 17.83 19.14 12.20
C LEU A 493 16.62 19.99 12.61
N ASP A 494 15.99 19.65 13.73
CA ASP A 494 15.07 20.52 14.46
C ASP A 494 15.89 21.27 15.53
N PRO A 495 16.24 22.56 15.33
CA PRO A 495 17.20 23.27 16.17
C PRO A 495 16.54 23.74 17.48
N VAL A 496 16.19 22.80 18.34
CA VAL A 496 15.50 23.03 19.63
C VAL A 496 16.40 23.83 20.57
N MET A 497 16.28 25.15 20.53
CA MET A 497 17.05 26.10 21.36
C MET A 497 16.22 26.77 22.46
N VAL A 498 14.89 26.72 22.33
CA VAL A 498 13.93 27.30 23.28
C VAL A 498 12.95 26.20 23.67
N ALA A 499 12.68 26.06 24.96
CA ALA A 499 11.66 25.15 25.45
C ALA A 499 10.27 25.62 24.96
N THR A 500 9.32 24.70 24.83
CA THR A 500 7.93 25.06 24.49
C THR A 500 7.27 25.93 25.57
N SER A 501 7.86 26.02 26.78
CA SER A 501 7.51 26.97 27.86
C SER A 501 8.09 28.39 27.69
N GLY A 502 8.99 28.62 26.73
CA GLY A 502 9.69 29.89 26.51
C GLY A 502 11.09 30.00 27.15
N ASP A 503 11.50 29.01 27.95
CA ASP A 503 12.82 29.01 28.60
C ASP A 503 13.95 28.79 27.58
N LYS A 504 15.07 29.54 27.69
CA LYS A 504 16.25 29.29 26.86
C LYS A 504 16.91 27.97 27.28
N LEU A 505 16.99 27.01 26.35
CA LEU A 505 17.64 25.72 26.57
C LEU A 505 19.13 25.72 26.20
N THR A 506 19.60 26.76 25.51
CA THR A 506 20.98 26.83 24.97
C THR A 506 21.73 28.09 25.40
N SER A 507 23.01 27.93 25.74
CA SER A 507 23.97 29.05 25.87
C SER A 507 24.40 29.57 24.49
N GLY A 508 25.06 30.73 24.46
CA GLY A 508 25.58 31.31 23.21
C GLY A 508 26.55 30.38 22.48
N ASP A 509 27.44 29.72 23.23
CA ASP A 509 28.43 28.77 22.69
C ASP A 509 27.77 27.58 21.98
N ILE A 510 26.61 27.12 22.49
CA ILE A 510 25.85 26.01 21.88
C ILE A 510 25.25 26.45 20.54
N CYS A 511 24.72 27.67 20.44
CA CYS A 511 24.20 28.20 19.17
C CYS A 511 25.31 28.31 18.10
N GLU A 512 26.48 28.83 18.47
CA GLU A 512 27.62 28.92 17.55
C GLU A 512 28.19 27.54 17.19
N CYS A 513 28.21 26.57 18.10
CA CYS A 513 28.60 25.20 17.79
C CYS A 513 27.59 24.53 16.82
N LEU A 514 26.29 24.72 17.02
CA LEU A 514 25.25 24.25 16.08
C LEU A 514 25.45 24.84 14.67
N LYS A 515 25.64 26.16 14.57
CA LYS A 515 25.83 26.87 13.30
C LYS A 515 27.09 26.46 12.55
N ASN A 516 28.22 26.35 13.26
CA ASN A 516 29.54 26.18 12.64
C ASN A 516 29.98 24.71 12.52
N GLU A 517 29.53 23.81 13.41
CA GLU A 517 29.97 22.40 13.44
C GLU A 517 28.92 21.40 12.93
N LEU A 518 27.61 21.65 13.14
CA LEU A 518 26.53 20.69 12.84
C LEU A 518 25.71 21.06 11.60
N LEU A 519 25.18 22.28 11.53
CA LEU A 519 24.32 22.77 10.45
C LEU A 519 24.89 22.55 9.02
N PRO A 520 26.22 22.68 8.76
CA PRO A 520 26.79 22.40 7.44
C PRO A 520 26.75 20.91 7.03
N LEU A 521 26.45 20.00 7.96
CA LEU A 521 26.31 18.56 7.73
C LEU A 521 24.85 18.12 7.58
N CYS A 522 23.88 19.03 7.78
CA CYS A 522 22.46 18.71 7.70
C CYS A 522 21.95 18.85 6.27
N THR A 523 21.08 17.93 5.84
CA THR A 523 20.35 18.03 4.56
C THR A 523 19.27 19.11 4.63
N ILE A 524 18.55 19.18 5.76
CA ILE A 524 17.52 20.19 6.01
C ILE A 524 17.54 20.62 7.48
N VAL A 525 17.33 21.92 7.73
CA VAL A 525 17.06 22.48 9.07
C VAL A 525 15.64 23.06 9.13
N THR A 526 14.95 22.86 10.26
CA THR A 526 13.53 23.20 10.40
C THR A 526 13.25 24.20 11.55
N PRO A 527 13.81 25.42 11.56
CA PRO A 527 13.63 26.36 12.68
C PRO A 527 12.24 27.03 12.70
N ASN A 528 11.70 27.33 13.89
CA ASN A 528 10.58 28.28 14.05
C ASN A 528 11.08 29.74 14.03
N LEU A 529 10.19 30.74 14.07
CA LEU A 529 10.59 32.15 14.04
C LEU A 529 11.53 32.57 15.20
N PRO A 530 11.30 32.18 16.47
CA PRO A 530 12.28 32.37 17.56
C PRO A 530 13.65 31.73 17.28
N GLU A 531 13.69 30.47 16.83
CA GLU A 531 14.92 29.74 16.51
C GLU A 531 15.67 30.37 15.34
N THR A 532 14.94 30.79 14.30
CA THR A 532 15.46 31.51 13.14
C THR A 532 16.13 32.81 13.58
N SER A 533 15.49 33.55 14.49
CA SER A 533 16.02 34.80 15.03
C SER A 533 17.31 34.58 15.85
N LEU A 534 17.38 33.48 16.60
CA LEU A 534 18.57 33.10 17.38
C LEU A 534 19.74 32.65 16.48
N LEU A 535 19.48 31.88 15.42
CA LEU A 535 20.50 31.43 14.48
C LEU A 535 21.11 32.61 13.69
N LEU A 536 20.26 33.55 13.25
CA LEU A 536 20.69 34.74 12.50
C LEU A 536 21.22 35.88 13.37
N GLY A 537 20.98 35.86 14.69
CA GLY A 537 21.38 36.94 15.60
C GLY A 537 20.58 38.25 15.43
N ARG A 538 19.44 38.20 14.74
CA ARG A 538 18.54 39.34 14.48
C ARG A 538 17.08 38.89 14.64
N THR A 539 16.19 39.79 15.02
CA THR A 539 14.74 39.48 15.05
C THR A 539 14.23 39.19 13.64
N VAL A 540 13.33 38.20 13.52
CA VAL A 540 12.50 37.94 12.34
C VAL A 540 11.05 38.17 12.72
N SER A 541 10.42 39.22 12.17
CA SER A 541 9.09 39.69 12.58
C SER A 541 7.89 38.90 12.02
N GLY A 542 8.10 37.97 11.10
CA GLY A 542 7.10 36.95 10.75
C GLY A 542 6.10 37.37 9.67
N ASN A 543 6.60 37.76 8.50
CA ASN A 543 5.84 37.71 7.25
C ASN A 543 6.56 36.80 6.23
N VAL A 544 5.84 36.32 5.22
CA VAL A 544 6.35 35.31 4.26
C VAL A 544 7.60 35.77 3.51
N GLU A 545 7.69 37.04 3.09
CA GLU A 545 8.87 37.56 2.38
C GLU A 545 10.10 37.70 3.30
N GLU A 546 9.88 38.06 4.56
CA GLU A 546 10.93 38.05 5.57
C GLU A 546 11.38 36.62 5.91
N MET A 547 10.46 35.65 5.95
CA MET A 547 10.78 34.23 6.10
C MET A 547 11.59 33.69 4.92
N LYS A 548 11.26 34.04 3.67
CA LYS A 548 12.08 33.72 2.49
C LYS A 548 13.49 34.29 2.61
N THR A 549 13.59 35.57 3.01
CA THR A 549 14.88 36.25 3.21
C THR A 549 15.72 35.55 4.29
N ALA A 550 15.11 35.25 5.44
CA ALA A 550 15.75 34.53 6.54
C ALA A 550 16.14 33.09 6.17
N ALA A 551 15.31 32.37 5.40
CA ALA A 551 15.61 31.02 4.92
C ALA A 551 16.82 31.01 3.97
N ARG A 552 16.93 32.01 3.09
CA ARG A 552 18.09 32.21 2.22
C ARG A 552 19.37 32.53 3.02
N GLU A 553 19.29 33.44 4.01
CA GLU A 553 20.39 33.74 4.92
C GLU A 553 20.87 32.48 5.67
N LEU A 554 19.96 31.65 6.19
CA LEU A 554 20.30 30.40 6.85
C LEU A 554 20.93 29.36 5.91
N GLY A 555 20.48 29.28 4.65
CA GLY A 555 21.05 28.37 3.66
C GLY A 555 22.53 28.68 3.34
N GLN A 556 22.93 29.94 3.45
CA GLN A 556 24.33 30.38 3.31
C GLN A 556 25.23 29.84 4.43
N LEU A 557 24.68 29.39 5.57
CA LEU A 557 25.43 28.75 6.67
C LEU A 557 25.81 27.28 6.39
N GLY A 558 25.40 26.71 5.23
CA GLY A 558 25.90 25.41 4.75
C GLY A 558 24.84 24.34 4.54
N CYS A 559 23.63 24.49 5.10
CA CYS A 559 22.54 23.54 4.88
C CYS A 559 21.91 23.71 3.47
N PRO A 560 21.69 22.63 2.68
CA PRO A 560 21.08 22.71 1.35
C PRO A 560 19.62 23.17 1.36
N TYR A 561 18.84 22.78 2.37
CA TYR A 561 17.43 23.12 2.50
C TYR A 561 17.12 23.76 3.87
N VAL A 562 16.24 24.76 3.88
CA VAL A 562 15.80 25.44 5.11
C VAL A 562 14.29 25.54 5.12
N LEU A 563 13.63 25.01 6.14
CA LEU A 563 12.18 25.12 6.35
C LEU A 563 11.90 26.04 7.55
N VAL A 564 11.62 27.32 7.28
CA VAL A 564 11.23 28.27 8.33
C VAL A 564 9.76 28.04 8.66
N LYS A 565 9.49 27.59 9.90
CA LYS A 565 8.16 27.23 10.41
C LYS A 565 7.40 28.49 10.86
N GLY A 566 6.32 28.84 10.19
CA GLY A 566 5.55 30.07 10.42
C GLY A 566 4.28 29.91 11.26
N GLY A 567 4.01 28.73 11.83
CA GLY A 567 2.84 28.48 12.71
C GLY A 567 2.77 29.29 14.03
N HIS A 568 3.62 30.32 14.20
CA HIS A 568 3.56 31.32 15.27
C HIS A 568 3.12 32.71 14.78
N MET A 569 2.85 32.88 13.48
CA MET A 569 2.33 34.13 12.90
C MET A 569 0.84 34.32 13.25
N GLU A 570 0.40 35.57 13.35
CA GLU A 570 -1.03 35.89 13.46
C GLU A 570 -1.72 35.71 12.10
N GLY A 571 -2.80 34.94 12.06
CA GLY A 571 -3.59 34.72 10.84
C GLY A 571 -4.41 33.43 10.89
N GLU A 572 -5.20 33.19 9.84
CA GLU A 572 -6.02 31.97 9.71
C GLU A 572 -5.24 30.79 9.12
N GLN A 573 -4.07 31.04 8.52
CA GLN A 573 -3.22 30.04 7.88
C GLN A 573 -1.83 29.97 8.50
N ALA A 574 -1.35 28.77 8.79
CA ALA A 574 0.03 28.49 9.15
C ALA A 574 0.84 28.27 7.87
N VAL A 575 1.60 29.27 7.43
CA VAL A 575 2.49 29.16 6.26
C VAL A 575 3.89 28.76 6.70
N ASP A 576 4.49 27.74 6.07
CA ASP A 576 5.90 27.39 6.23
C ASP A 576 6.62 27.62 4.90
N VAL A 577 7.86 28.09 4.95
CA VAL A 577 8.67 28.44 3.76
C VAL A 577 9.86 27.50 3.67
N LEU A 578 9.88 26.66 2.65
CA LEU A 578 11.03 25.84 2.26
C LEU A 578 11.89 26.61 1.24
N TYR A 579 13.17 26.77 1.54
CA TYR A 579 14.19 27.27 0.62
C TYR A 579 15.10 26.13 0.15
N SER A 580 15.47 26.17 -1.14
CA SER A 580 16.43 25.28 -1.79
C SER A 580 17.64 26.08 -2.25
N ARG A 581 18.81 25.85 -1.66
CA ARG A 581 20.04 26.61 -1.98
C ARG A 581 20.59 26.31 -3.38
N GLU A 582 20.42 25.08 -3.86
CA GLU A 582 20.95 24.66 -5.16
C GLU A 582 20.23 25.36 -6.32
N SER A 583 18.91 25.51 -6.20
CA SER A 583 18.07 26.14 -7.23
C SER A 583 17.74 27.62 -6.95
N ASP A 584 18.15 28.16 -5.78
CA ASP A 584 17.75 29.46 -5.23
C ASP A 584 16.22 29.70 -5.27
N ASP A 585 15.45 28.65 -5.00
CA ASP A 585 13.98 28.62 -5.13
C ASP A 585 13.27 28.43 -3.79
N PHE A 586 12.00 28.84 -3.73
CA PHE A 586 11.15 28.78 -2.55
C PHE A 586 9.85 28.01 -2.82
N CYS A 587 9.48 27.11 -1.91
CA CYS A 587 8.16 26.49 -1.88
C CYS A 587 7.44 26.86 -0.59
N GLU A 588 6.26 27.45 -0.73
CA GLU A 588 5.35 27.72 0.39
C GLU A 588 4.43 26.53 0.62
N PHE A 589 4.16 26.23 1.89
CA PHE A 589 3.17 25.24 2.31
C PHE A 589 2.25 25.87 3.34
N SER A 590 0.96 25.98 3.02
CA SER A 590 -0.06 26.60 3.88
C SER A 590 -1.18 25.62 4.19
N ASP A 591 -1.61 25.62 5.46
CA ASP A 591 -2.78 24.91 5.96
C ASP A 591 -3.51 25.81 6.97
N TRP A 592 -4.77 25.50 7.28
CA TRP A 592 -5.53 26.24 8.31
C TRP A 592 -4.95 26.05 9.71
N VAL A 593 -4.98 27.10 10.52
CA VAL A 593 -4.55 27.05 11.93
C VAL A 593 -5.54 26.21 12.74
N VAL A 594 -5.06 25.10 13.29
CA VAL A 594 -5.86 24.25 14.18
C VAL A 594 -5.87 24.86 15.58
N TYR A 595 -7.00 25.46 15.96
CA TYR A 595 -7.19 26.02 17.31
C TYR A 595 -7.32 24.91 18.37
N THR A 596 -6.20 24.56 19.00
CA THR A 596 -6.10 23.60 20.10
C THR A 596 -5.01 23.99 21.10
N GLY A 597 -5.19 23.60 22.38
CA GLY A 597 -4.12 23.62 23.39
C GLY A 597 -3.22 22.37 23.35
N ASN A 598 -3.55 21.39 22.51
CA ASN A 598 -2.83 20.12 22.39
C ASN A 598 -1.79 20.22 21.28
N ASN A 599 -0.74 21.02 21.51
CA ASN A 599 0.32 21.33 20.54
C ASN A 599 1.73 20.95 21.02
N HIS A 600 1.86 20.25 22.15
CA HIS A 600 3.15 19.80 22.67
C HIS A 600 3.79 18.79 21.71
N GLY A 601 5.04 19.05 21.30
CA GLY A 601 5.80 18.19 20.40
C GLY A 601 5.54 18.38 18.89
N THR A 602 4.79 19.40 18.47
CA THR A 602 4.55 19.74 17.04
C THR A 602 5.83 19.82 16.20
N GLY A 603 6.87 20.52 16.68
CA GLY A 603 8.16 20.63 15.98
C GLY A 603 8.89 19.28 15.80
N CYS A 604 8.89 18.45 16.86
CA CYS A 604 9.47 17.11 16.81
C CYS A 604 8.69 16.20 15.85
N THR A 605 7.35 16.30 15.86
CA THR A 605 6.48 15.56 14.94
C THR A 605 6.72 15.97 13.48
N LEU A 606 6.85 17.28 13.19
CA LEU A 606 7.13 17.75 11.83
C LEU A 606 8.48 17.27 11.31
N SER A 607 9.55 17.48 12.09
CA SER A 607 10.92 17.09 11.70
C SER A 607 11.07 15.58 11.56
N SER A 608 10.47 14.79 12.45
CA SER A 608 10.47 13.32 12.35
C SER A 608 9.62 12.82 11.19
N ALA A 609 8.52 13.51 10.83
CA ALA A 609 7.75 13.17 9.64
C ALA A 609 8.52 13.50 8.35
N ILE A 610 9.31 14.58 8.31
CA ILE A 610 10.23 14.86 7.19
C ILE A 610 11.27 13.75 7.08
N ALA A 611 11.93 13.38 8.19
CA ALA A 611 12.93 12.32 8.20
C ALA A 611 12.37 10.97 7.74
N ALA A 612 11.16 10.60 8.19
CA ALA A 612 10.47 9.39 7.77
C ALA A 612 10.14 9.38 6.27
N ASN A 613 9.69 10.51 5.71
CA ASN A 613 9.44 10.60 4.26
C ASN A 613 10.75 10.59 3.42
N LEU A 614 11.84 11.18 3.93
CA LEU A 614 13.16 11.10 3.29
C LEU A 614 13.77 9.69 3.36
N ALA A 615 13.54 8.96 4.46
CA ALA A 615 13.95 7.55 4.60
C ALA A 615 13.27 6.66 3.53
N LYS A 616 12.01 6.93 3.19
CA LYS A 616 11.29 6.30 2.07
C LYS A 616 11.79 6.70 0.68
N GLY A 617 12.80 7.57 0.59
CA GLY A 617 13.34 8.08 -0.68
C GLY A 617 12.50 9.15 -1.37
N LEU A 618 11.50 9.75 -0.70
CA LEU A 618 10.69 10.80 -1.33
C LEU A 618 11.50 12.08 -1.59
N PRO A 619 11.23 12.81 -2.70
CA PRO A 619 11.82 14.13 -2.95
C PRO A 619 11.54 15.12 -1.81
N MET A 620 12.49 16.02 -1.52
CA MET A 620 12.41 16.96 -0.40
C MET A 620 11.08 17.74 -0.31
N ARG A 621 10.58 18.23 -1.45
CA ARG A 621 9.31 18.97 -1.53
C ARG A 621 8.11 18.11 -1.11
N GLU A 622 8.09 16.84 -1.50
CA GLU A 622 7.03 15.90 -1.14
C GLU A 622 7.15 15.45 0.31
N ALA A 623 8.37 15.22 0.79
CA ALA A 623 8.63 14.90 2.19
C ALA A 623 8.13 16.00 3.14
N VAL A 624 8.40 17.28 2.84
CA VAL A 624 7.88 18.43 3.60
C VAL A 624 6.36 18.55 3.48
N LYS A 625 5.79 18.40 2.27
CA LYS A 625 4.33 18.45 2.06
C LYS A 625 3.59 17.40 2.89
N ASN A 626 4.05 16.15 2.82
CA ASN A 626 3.44 15.02 3.52
C ASN A 626 3.61 15.16 5.04
N ALA A 627 4.76 15.64 5.50
CA ALA A 627 5.01 15.91 6.91
C ALA A 627 4.10 17.01 7.47
N LYS A 628 3.90 18.12 6.74
CA LYS A 628 3.00 19.19 7.16
C LYS A 628 1.56 18.71 7.24
N LYS A 629 1.07 17.99 6.22
CA LYS A 629 -0.26 17.36 6.26
C LYS A 629 -0.42 16.44 7.46
N TYR A 630 0.55 15.54 7.70
CA TYR A 630 0.50 14.64 8.85
C TYR A 630 0.40 15.39 10.19
N VAL A 631 1.17 16.48 10.38
CA VAL A 631 1.07 17.32 11.59
C VAL A 631 -0.29 18.02 11.69
N HIS A 632 -0.87 18.48 10.58
CA HIS A 632 -2.21 19.05 10.56
C HIS A 632 -3.26 18.02 10.99
N ASP A 633 -3.28 16.84 10.39
CA ASP A 633 -4.18 15.73 10.72
C ASP A 633 -4.03 15.31 12.20
N VAL A 634 -2.79 15.29 12.72
CA VAL A 634 -2.49 15.02 14.14
C VAL A 634 -3.04 16.12 15.04
N LEU A 635 -2.91 17.40 14.69
CA LEU A 635 -3.48 18.50 15.48
C LEU A 635 -5.01 18.48 15.47
N GLU A 636 -5.65 18.21 14.33
CA GLU A 636 -7.11 18.11 14.22
C GLU A 636 -7.65 16.94 15.05
N GLY A 637 -7.11 15.73 14.85
CA GLY A 637 -7.46 14.54 15.63
C GLY A 637 -7.12 14.67 17.13
N SER A 638 -6.23 15.59 17.49
CA SER A 638 -5.90 15.90 18.88
C SER A 638 -6.80 16.97 19.50
N ARG A 639 -7.60 17.71 18.72
CA ARG A 639 -8.20 19.00 19.12
C ARG A 639 -8.98 18.95 20.44
N PHE A 640 -9.70 17.86 20.69
CA PHE A 640 -10.57 17.68 21.85
C PHE A 640 -10.03 16.71 22.91
N LEU A 641 -8.83 16.14 22.71
CA LEU A 641 -8.24 15.18 23.65
C LEU A 641 -7.91 15.83 25.00
N ARG A 642 -7.93 15.00 26.05
CA ARG A 642 -7.58 15.41 27.42
C ARG A 642 -6.65 14.39 28.04
N ILE A 643 -5.36 14.48 27.70
CA ILE A 643 -4.30 13.66 28.28
C ILE A 643 -3.42 14.56 29.15
N GLY A 644 -3.34 14.26 30.45
CA GLY A 644 -2.64 15.10 31.43
C GLY A 644 -3.49 16.26 31.98
N ARG A 645 -2.82 17.20 32.65
CA ARG A 645 -3.42 18.40 33.29
C ARG A 645 -2.53 19.64 33.07
N GLY A 646 -1.85 19.67 31.93
CA GLY A 646 -0.93 20.71 31.50
C GLY A 646 -1.63 21.93 30.91
N VAL A 647 -0.84 22.98 30.67
CA VAL A 647 -1.28 24.10 29.82
C VAL A 647 -1.12 23.74 28.34
N GLN A 648 -0.05 23.03 28.01
CA GLN A 648 0.14 22.37 26.72
C GLN A 648 -0.27 20.90 26.86
N GLY A 649 -1.21 20.47 26.05
CA GLY A 649 -1.68 19.09 26.01
C GLY A 649 -0.94 18.25 24.97
N LEU A 650 -1.08 16.93 25.13
CA LEU A 650 -0.43 15.93 24.31
C LEU A 650 -1.23 15.63 23.03
N MET A 651 -0.51 15.34 21.94
CA MET A 651 -1.11 14.96 20.66
C MET A 651 -1.32 13.44 20.56
N ASN A 652 -2.30 13.04 19.74
CA ASN A 652 -2.49 11.67 19.28
C ASN A 652 -1.88 11.49 17.89
N HIS A 653 -0.65 11.00 17.86
CA HIS A 653 0.04 10.57 16.64
C HIS A 653 -0.72 9.48 15.87
N MET A 654 -1.66 8.75 16.49
CA MET A 654 -2.37 7.62 15.87
C MET A 654 -3.62 8.00 15.06
N CYS A 655 -3.96 9.29 14.95
CA CYS A 655 -5.20 9.76 14.32
C CYS A 655 -5.38 9.32 12.85
N THR A 656 -4.30 9.03 12.13
CA THR A 656 -4.34 8.61 10.72
C THR A 656 -4.60 7.12 10.53
N GLN A 657 -4.54 6.31 11.59
CA GLN A 657 -4.83 4.86 11.55
C GLN A 657 -6.16 4.53 12.23
N TYR A 658 -6.59 5.37 13.20
CA TYR A 658 -7.92 5.32 13.78
C TYR A 658 -8.72 6.53 13.31
N LEU A 659 -9.40 6.37 12.17
CA LEU A 659 -10.61 7.14 11.90
C LEU A 659 -11.64 6.78 12.99
N TYR A 660 -11.65 7.56 14.06
CA TYR A 660 -12.79 7.65 14.95
C TYR A 660 -13.88 8.43 14.19
N GLU A 661 -14.74 7.68 13.50
CA GLU A 661 -16.05 8.15 13.01
C GLU A 661 -17.01 8.40 14.20
#